data_AF-A0A554G799-F1
#
_entry.id   AF-A0A554G799-F1
#
_cell.length_a   1.000
_cell.length_b   1.000
_cell.length_c   1.000
_cell.angle_alpha   90.00
_cell.angle_beta   90.00
_cell.angle_gamma   90.00
#
_symmetry.space_group_name_H-M   'P 1'
#
loop_
_entity.id
_entity.type
_entity.pdbx_description
1 polymer ?
#
loop_
_entity_poly.entity_id
_entity_poly.type
_entity_poly.pdbx_seq_one_letter_code
_entity_poly.pdbx_strand_id
1 'polypeptide(L)'
;MRGADAPAGHGLRQRCGKDSTTMAKLVAVTACPTGIAHTFMAAEALRRVAELKGHDLMVETRGAEGVRTPLDGAAVAQADAVILATDITVDESRFHGKPLVRTSTATAIRDTERIIDEAIARATLHRTTAAESVPGDPTRPNSGAEETPSLAPRRADASTTSIASQPLVTSRATRSADAPSTSVASPPAATSSASPRAEAPTTSIASQPLVISRATRSADAPSTSVASPPATSSASPRAEVPMTSIAAPPATSSATPRAEAPTTSIASPPATSSPPHRTDATPPRTPPSTAPTRTLVAVTACPTGIAHTFMAAEALTRAARAKGYAIRVETQGSVGAKNTLTSEEIAQADAVIIGADTHISTERFAGKRLLQTSVGEALKQADRVVEQALALPAPPGAIPAIPLPGAPARAEPTGVYKHLLTGVSFMLPFVVAGGLLLALSFVFGIDAYKQPGSLPAALKGIGDAAFALMVPALAGYIAYSIADRPGLAPGFIGGMLANQLNAGFLGGIAAGLLAGIVARTLRDRIRLPANLEGLKPVLVLPLLSALIVGLLMTYVIGAPVAALMGALTRFLHGLSGTNAVLLGLLLGAMMAVDTGGPINKAAYAFGVGLLGSNTFTPMAAVMVAGMTPPLGLSLATRVAKRRFTLQEREAGKAAAVLGLAFITEGAIPYAARDPLRVIPAMVFGSAIAGAVSMGFGCTLRAPHGGVFVLAIPNAVQPLGPYVLALVAGTLATTLALVVLKRPLPDTPGP
;
A
#
# COMPACT_ATOMS: atom_id res chain seq x y z
N MET A 1 27.38 64.54 10.47
CA MET A 1 28.79 64.96 10.71
C MET A 1 29.64 63.72 10.98
N ARG A 2 30.97 63.88 10.92
CA ARG A 2 32.07 62.98 11.35
C ARG A 2 31.67 61.89 12.38
N GLY A 3 32.10 60.62 12.33
CA GLY A 3 33.13 59.96 11.50
C GLY A 3 34.46 59.75 12.23
N ALA A 4 34.91 58.49 12.36
CA ALA A 4 36.24 58.08 12.87
C ALA A 4 36.51 56.60 12.53
N ASP A 5 37.78 56.24 12.29
CA ASP A 5 38.26 54.90 11.91
C ASP A 5 38.86 54.10 13.09
N ALA A 6 39.26 52.85 12.83
CA ALA A 6 40.03 51.98 13.75
C ALA A 6 41.53 52.39 13.81
N PRO A 7 42.38 51.78 14.67
CA PRO A 7 42.99 50.49 14.31
C PRO A 7 43.43 49.53 15.46
N ALA A 8 43.75 48.30 15.06
CA ALA A 8 44.77 47.34 15.52
C ALA A 8 45.42 47.37 16.93
N GLY A 9 45.74 46.18 17.47
CA GLY A 9 46.76 46.02 18.52
C GLY A 9 46.88 44.61 19.14
N HIS A 10 48.00 43.93 18.90
CA HIS A 10 48.40 42.60 19.40
C HIS A 10 47.90 42.11 20.79
N GLY A 11 47.71 40.78 20.88
CA GLY A 11 48.70 40.00 21.63
C GLY A 11 48.26 39.12 22.80
N LEU A 12 47.64 37.96 22.52
CA LEU A 12 47.76 36.77 23.39
C LEU A 12 47.49 35.47 22.60
N ARG A 13 48.56 34.93 21.97
CA ARG A 13 48.57 33.56 21.43
C ARG A 13 49.33 32.66 22.41
N GLN A 14 48.72 31.57 22.86
CA GLN A 14 49.29 30.23 22.67
C GLN A 14 48.34 29.07 23.07
N ARG A 15 48.38 28.01 22.24
CA ARG A 15 48.12 26.60 22.59
C ARG A 15 46.76 26.21 23.21
N CYS A 16 45.74 26.15 22.36
CA CYS A 16 45.11 24.85 22.09
C CYS A 16 45.02 24.66 20.57
N GLY A 17 44.99 23.41 20.09
CA GLY A 17 44.95 23.11 18.66
C GLY A 17 43.61 23.50 18.03
N LYS A 18 43.66 24.02 16.79
CA LYS A 18 42.51 23.93 15.89
C LYS A 18 42.72 22.69 15.04
N ASP A 19 41.94 21.64 15.30
CA ASP A 19 41.81 20.54 14.35
C ASP A 19 41.10 21.08 13.11
N SER A 20 41.80 21.15 11.99
CA SER A 20 41.21 21.46 10.69
C SER A 20 40.47 20.21 10.20
N THR A 21 39.17 20.12 10.49
CA THR A 21 38.31 19.04 10.01
C THR A 21 38.19 19.08 8.48
N THR A 22 39.07 18.34 7.81
CA THR A 22 39.05 18.18 6.35
C THR A 22 37.68 17.67 5.90
N MET A 23 37.03 18.43 5.02
CA MET A 23 35.72 18.10 4.44
C MET A 23 35.74 16.66 3.90
N ALA A 24 34.98 15.77 4.55
CA ALA A 24 34.80 14.41 4.05
C ALA A 24 33.78 14.41 2.91
N LYS A 25 34.06 13.59 1.88
CA LYS A 25 33.10 13.18 0.86
C LYS A 25 32.45 11.88 1.31
N LEU A 26 31.20 11.96 1.75
CA LEU A 26 30.42 10.79 2.11
C LEU A 26 29.50 10.41 0.95
N VAL A 27 29.17 9.12 0.86
CA VAL A 27 28.04 8.68 0.04
C VAL A 27 27.11 7.79 0.84
N ALA A 28 25.82 7.82 0.54
CA ALA A 28 24.84 6.95 1.20
C ALA A 28 23.90 6.25 0.22
N VAL A 29 23.45 5.05 0.61
CA VAL A 29 22.28 4.38 0.03
C VAL A 29 21.20 4.32 1.11
N THR A 30 20.03 4.84 0.78
CA THR A 30 18.84 4.82 1.64
C THR A 30 17.76 3.96 0.99
N ALA A 31 17.19 3.01 1.74
CA ALA A 31 16.25 2.06 1.17
C ALA A 31 15.28 1.45 2.20
N CYS A 32 13.98 1.64 2.03
CA CYS A 32 12.94 0.91 2.75
C CYS A 32 12.01 0.14 1.78
N PRO A 33 11.28 -0.90 2.22
CA PRO A 33 10.54 -1.81 1.32
C PRO A 33 9.47 -1.12 0.47
N THR A 34 8.83 -0.06 0.98
CA THR A 34 7.84 0.72 0.22
C THR A 34 8.49 1.81 -0.61
N GLY A 35 9.63 2.37 -0.18
CA GLY A 35 10.29 3.51 -0.80
C GLY A 35 9.69 4.89 -0.48
N ILE A 36 8.51 4.96 0.12
CA ILE A 36 7.66 6.17 0.09
C ILE A 36 8.09 7.22 1.12
N ALA A 37 8.32 6.81 2.38
CA ALA A 37 8.58 7.74 3.49
C ALA A 37 9.99 7.61 4.02
N HIS A 38 10.32 6.48 4.66
CA HIS A 38 11.59 6.34 5.39
C HIS A 38 12.84 6.43 4.49
N THR A 39 12.79 5.99 3.22
CA THR A 39 13.88 6.22 2.24
C THR A 39 14.22 7.71 2.14
N PHE A 40 13.23 8.55 1.81
CA PHE A 40 13.47 9.99 1.59
C PHE A 40 13.70 10.74 2.90
N MET A 41 13.03 10.37 3.99
CA MET A 41 13.26 10.97 5.31
C MET A 41 14.68 10.69 5.82
N ALA A 42 15.20 9.47 5.63
CA ALA A 42 16.59 9.14 5.98
C ALA A 42 17.58 9.90 5.08
N ALA A 43 17.32 10.00 3.78
CA ALA A 43 18.16 10.75 2.85
C ALA A 43 18.24 12.23 3.20
N GLU A 44 17.10 12.86 3.47
CA GLU A 44 16.99 14.27 3.82
C GLU A 44 17.61 14.57 5.19
N ALA A 45 17.40 13.69 6.19
CA ALA A 45 18.03 13.82 7.50
C ALA A 45 19.56 13.75 7.39
N LEU A 46 20.10 12.71 6.74
CA LEU A 46 21.54 12.53 6.57
C LEU A 46 22.18 13.70 5.80
N ARG A 47 21.54 14.19 4.72
CA ARG A 47 22.04 15.36 3.96
C ARG A 47 22.15 16.60 4.84
N ARG A 48 21.06 16.96 5.55
CA ARG A 48 21.05 18.15 6.41
C ARG A 48 22.11 18.09 7.51
N VAL A 49 22.32 16.92 8.11
CA VAL A 49 23.30 16.78 9.21
C VAL A 49 24.74 16.74 8.67
N ALA A 50 24.99 16.17 7.50
CA ALA A 50 26.29 16.29 6.82
C ALA A 50 26.61 17.75 6.45
N GLU A 51 25.65 18.46 5.85
CA GLU A 51 25.76 19.87 5.46
C GLU A 51 26.01 20.77 6.69
N LEU A 52 25.24 20.59 7.78
CA LEU A 52 25.42 21.30 9.05
C LEU A 52 26.79 21.03 9.71
N LYS A 53 27.43 19.89 9.44
CA LYS A 53 28.80 19.56 9.89
C LYS A 53 29.89 19.90 8.87
N GLY A 54 29.54 20.52 7.74
CA GLY A 54 30.51 20.95 6.72
C GLY A 54 31.08 19.80 5.87
N HIS A 55 30.27 18.78 5.59
CA HIS A 55 30.65 17.62 4.81
C HIS A 55 29.73 17.40 3.61
N ASP A 56 30.30 16.89 2.52
CA ASP A 56 29.56 16.56 1.31
C ASP A 56 28.91 15.18 1.47
N LEU A 57 27.66 15.03 1.04
CA LEU A 57 26.93 13.77 1.09
C LEU A 57 26.01 13.59 -0.13
N MET A 58 26.46 12.79 -1.09
CA MET A 58 25.58 12.28 -2.14
C MET A 58 24.74 11.11 -1.59
N VAL A 59 23.42 11.11 -1.83
CA VAL A 59 22.52 10.04 -1.37
C VAL A 59 21.71 9.46 -2.51
N GLU A 60 21.88 8.16 -2.72
CA GLU A 60 21.02 7.31 -3.52
C GLU A 60 19.80 6.83 -2.72
N THR A 61 18.66 6.81 -3.38
CA THR A 61 17.36 6.44 -2.79
C THR A 61 16.79 5.24 -3.55
N ARG A 62 16.44 4.17 -2.83
CA ARG A 62 15.82 2.95 -3.39
C ARG A 62 14.44 2.69 -2.77
N GLY A 63 13.55 2.12 -3.55
CA GLY A 63 12.17 1.84 -3.15
C GLY A 63 11.40 1.01 -4.18
N ALA A 64 10.09 0.88 -3.98
CA ALA A 64 9.20 0.17 -4.92
C ALA A 64 9.14 0.84 -6.33
N GLU A 65 9.48 2.13 -6.41
CA GLU A 65 9.62 2.88 -7.67
C GLU A 65 10.99 2.71 -8.36
N GLY A 66 11.87 1.84 -7.82
CA GLY A 66 13.22 1.63 -8.34
C GLY A 66 14.30 2.47 -7.63
N VAL A 67 15.32 2.87 -8.39
CA VAL A 67 16.47 3.66 -7.89
C VAL A 67 16.39 5.10 -8.40
N ARG A 68 16.41 6.06 -7.48
CA ARG A 68 16.42 7.51 -7.74
C ARG A 68 17.75 8.10 -7.25
N THR A 69 18.35 8.97 -8.08
CA THR A 69 19.73 9.50 -7.94
C THR A 69 20.77 8.42 -7.61
N PRO A 70 20.99 7.42 -8.48
CA PRO A 70 22.03 6.42 -8.27
C PRO A 70 23.42 7.07 -8.18
N LEU A 71 24.26 6.60 -7.26
CA LEU A 71 25.65 7.04 -7.19
C LEU A 71 26.42 6.44 -8.38
N ASP A 72 27.06 7.28 -9.19
CA ASP A 72 27.94 6.80 -10.26
C ASP A 72 29.25 6.22 -9.69
N GLY A 73 30.05 5.59 -10.56
CA GLY A 73 31.32 4.99 -10.16
C GLY A 73 32.37 6.00 -9.68
N ALA A 74 32.29 7.27 -10.13
CA ALA A 74 33.25 8.31 -9.75
C ALA A 74 32.96 8.85 -8.34
N ALA A 75 31.70 9.09 -8.00
CA ALA A 75 31.25 9.45 -6.67
C ALA A 75 31.62 8.37 -5.64
N VAL A 76 31.39 7.10 -5.97
CA VAL A 76 31.75 5.98 -5.08
C VAL A 76 33.27 5.80 -4.95
N ALA A 77 34.03 5.96 -6.03
CA ALA A 77 35.49 5.93 -5.97
C ALA A 77 36.08 7.08 -5.14
N GLN A 78 35.48 8.28 -5.20
CA GLN A 78 35.91 9.47 -4.45
C GLN A 78 35.41 9.53 -3.01
N ALA A 79 34.50 8.64 -2.58
CA ALA A 79 33.98 8.65 -1.22
C ALA A 79 35.05 8.27 -0.18
N ASP A 80 35.13 9.01 0.93
CA ASP A 80 35.94 8.63 2.10
C ASP A 80 35.24 7.51 2.91
N ALA A 81 33.91 7.52 2.98
CA ALA A 81 33.10 6.49 3.64
C ALA A 81 31.69 6.36 3.02
N VAL A 82 31.07 5.20 3.27
CA VAL A 82 29.76 4.81 2.72
C VAL A 82 28.77 4.51 3.86
N ILE A 83 27.57 5.09 3.78
CA ILE A 83 26.47 4.86 4.74
C ILE A 83 25.37 4.03 4.07
N LEU A 84 25.14 2.81 4.54
CA LEU A 84 24.01 1.99 4.12
C LEU A 84 22.91 2.08 5.17
N ALA A 85 21.92 2.94 4.91
CA ALA A 85 20.74 3.16 5.73
C ALA A 85 19.54 2.41 5.11
N THR A 86 19.51 1.08 5.28
CA THR A 86 18.72 0.18 4.44
C THR A 86 18.00 -0.90 5.24
N ASP A 87 16.68 -1.00 5.05
CA ASP A 87 15.82 -2.06 5.60
C ASP A 87 15.48 -3.14 4.54
N ILE A 88 16.13 -3.08 3.37
CA ILE A 88 16.12 -4.09 2.31
C ILE A 88 17.55 -4.38 1.86
N THR A 89 17.79 -5.58 1.32
CA THR A 89 19.07 -5.96 0.75
C THR A 89 19.46 -5.03 -0.40
N VAL A 90 20.67 -4.49 -0.36
CA VAL A 90 21.29 -3.73 -1.46
C VAL A 90 22.58 -4.41 -1.89
N ASP A 91 22.97 -4.22 -3.15
CA ASP A 91 24.26 -4.69 -3.66
C ASP A 91 25.39 -3.84 -3.07
N GLU A 92 26.22 -4.47 -2.25
CA GLU A 92 27.37 -3.83 -1.62
C GLU A 92 28.66 -3.93 -2.44
N SER A 93 28.71 -4.74 -3.52
CA SER A 93 29.95 -5.04 -4.25
C SER A 93 30.62 -3.79 -4.84
N ARG A 94 29.81 -2.82 -5.28
CA ARG A 94 30.26 -1.51 -5.77
C ARG A 94 30.99 -0.65 -4.72
N PHE A 95 30.96 -1.02 -3.45
CA PHE A 95 31.60 -0.29 -2.34
C PHE A 95 32.85 -1.01 -1.77
N HIS A 96 33.38 -2.03 -2.45
CA HIS A 96 34.59 -2.73 -2.01
C HIS A 96 35.77 -1.76 -1.73
N GLY A 97 36.50 -2.01 -0.65
CA GLY A 97 37.62 -1.18 -0.19
C GLY A 97 37.24 0.07 0.61
N LYS A 98 35.97 0.51 0.60
CA LYS A 98 35.52 1.68 1.37
C LYS A 98 35.02 1.31 2.77
N PRO A 99 35.25 2.17 3.79
CA PRO A 99 34.68 1.95 5.11
C PRO A 99 33.17 2.16 5.11
N LEU A 100 32.44 1.18 5.65
CA LEU A 100 30.98 1.09 5.63
C LEU A 100 30.39 1.31 7.04
N VAL A 101 29.38 2.18 7.14
CA VAL A 101 28.43 2.27 8.28
C VAL A 101 27.12 1.62 7.84
N ARG A 102 26.57 0.68 8.61
CA ARG A 102 25.30 0.02 8.31
C ARG A 102 24.26 0.33 9.38
N THR A 103 23.05 0.68 8.97
CA THR A 103 21.95 1.10 9.85
C THR A 103 20.60 0.90 9.16
N SER A 104 19.49 0.99 9.91
CA SER A 104 18.14 1.04 9.34
C SER A 104 17.79 2.47 8.91
N THR A 105 16.81 2.65 8.01
CA THR A 105 16.29 3.99 7.70
C THR A 105 15.71 4.66 8.95
N ALA A 106 14.98 3.90 9.77
CA ALA A 106 14.39 4.39 11.02
C ALA A 106 15.41 4.81 12.08
N THR A 107 16.62 4.25 12.07
CA THR A 107 17.74 4.70 12.92
C THR A 107 18.48 5.88 12.29
N ALA A 108 18.67 5.89 10.96
CA ALA A 108 19.22 7.05 10.24
C ALA A 108 18.36 8.33 10.29
N ILE A 109 17.08 8.22 10.68
CA ILE A 109 16.18 9.36 10.92
C ILE A 109 16.23 9.86 12.38
N ARG A 110 16.50 8.96 13.35
CA ARG A 110 16.45 9.26 14.79
C ARG A 110 17.82 9.61 15.38
N ASP A 111 18.84 8.86 14.99
CA ASP A 111 20.22 8.96 15.49
C ASP A 111 21.16 9.54 14.43
N THR A 112 20.62 10.38 13.53
CA THR A 112 21.28 10.88 12.31
C THR A 112 22.69 11.41 12.56
N GLU A 113 22.85 12.22 13.61
CA GLU A 113 24.13 12.79 14.02
C GLU A 113 25.16 11.72 14.36
N ARG A 114 24.77 10.72 15.16
CA ARG A 114 25.64 9.60 15.54
C ARG A 114 26.07 8.78 14.30
N ILE A 115 25.20 8.62 13.30
CA ILE A 115 25.51 7.92 12.05
C ILE A 115 26.49 8.70 11.18
N ILE A 116 26.33 10.03 11.10
CA ILE A 116 27.26 10.92 10.38
C ILE A 116 28.64 10.94 11.08
N ASP A 117 28.68 11.09 12.41
CA ASP A 117 29.93 11.09 13.19
C ASP A 117 30.66 9.74 13.11
N GLU A 118 29.93 8.62 13.13
CA GLU A 118 30.49 7.28 12.90
C GLU A 118 31.09 7.14 11.49
N ALA A 119 30.48 7.74 10.47
CA ALA A 119 31.01 7.75 9.10
C ALA A 119 32.28 8.60 8.97
N ILE A 120 32.31 9.79 9.58
CA ILE A 120 33.46 10.71 9.59
C ILE A 120 34.66 10.08 10.33
N ALA A 121 34.40 9.41 11.46
CA ALA A 121 35.43 8.70 12.20
C ALA A 121 36.07 7.57 11.36
N ARG A 122 35.24 6.72 10.72
CA ARG A 122 35.72 5.65 9.84
C ARG A 122 36.44 6.17 8.59
N ALA A 123 35.93 7.24 7.97
CA ALA A 123 36.58 7.97 6.87
C ALA A 123 37.99 8.45 7.25
N THR A 124 38.12 9.04 8.44
CA THR A 124 39.38 9.60 8.93
C THR A 124 40.40 8.50 9.21
N LEU A 125 40.01 7.43 9.91
CA LEU A 125 40.86 6.25 10.14
C LEU A 125 41.35 5.63 8.83
N HIS A 126 40.46 5.47 7.84
CA HIS A 126 40.81 4.90 6.54
C HIS A 126 41.86 5.74 5.80
N ARG A 127 41.71 7.08 5.82
CA ARG A 127 42.72 8.00 5.25
C ARG A 127 44.08 7.89 5.94
N THR A 128 44.12 7.79 7.28
CA THR A 128 45.37 7.58 8.01
C THR A 128 46.06 6.29 7.58
N THR A 129 45.33 5.16 7.54
CA THR A 129 45.90 3.86 7.14
C THR A 129 46.37 3.81 5.68
N ALA A 130 45.81 4.64 4.79
CA ALA A 130 46.25 4.73 3.40
C ALA A 130 47.49 5.65 3.23
N ALA A 131 47.68 6.63 4.11
CA ALA A 131 48.83 7.53 4.09
C ALA A 131 50.13 6.84 4.53
N GLU A 132 50.04 5.86 5.44
CA GLU A 132 51.19 5.09 5.94
C GLU A 132 51.73 4.05 4.92
N SER A 133 51.02 3.79 3.83
CA SER A 133 51.35 2.73 2.86
C SER A 133 52.14 3.19 1.61
N VAL A 134 52.82 4.34 1.65
CA VAL A 134 53.57 4.91 0.50
C VAL A 134 55.08 4.63 0.64
N PRO A 135 55.72 3.87 -0.26
CA PRO A 135 57.18 3.67 -0.27
C PRO A 135 57.98 4.95 -0.60
N GLY A 136 59.24 4.99 -0.15
CA GLY A 136 60.10 6.17 -0.21
C GLY A 136 60.72 6.53 -1.57
N ASP A 137 61.36 7.70 -1.58
CA ASP A 137 61.91 8.43 -2.74
C ASP A 137 63.04 7.67 -3.50
N PRO A 138 63.09 7.69 -4.86
CA PRO A 138 63.97 6.82 -5.63
C PRO A 138 65.34 7.46 -5.93
N THR A 139 66.36 7.17 -5.11
CA THR A 139 67.75 7.54 -5.43
C THR A 139 68.75 6.38 -5.40
N ARG A 140 69.50 6.23 -6.50
CA ARG A 140 70.65 5.33 -6.75
C ARG A 140 70.35 3.83 -7.00
N PRO A 141 71.22 3.12 -7.77
CA PRO A 141 70.67 2.28 -8.84
C PRO A 141 71.15 0.82 -8.95
N ASN A 142 70.22 -0.02 -9.41
CA ASN A 142 70.36 -1.05 -10.47
C ASN A 142 71.55 -2.04 -10.45
N SER A 143 71.27 -3.30 -10.12
CA SER A 143 71.90 -4.49 -10.70
C SER A 143 71.02 -5.74 -10.49
N GLY A 144 71.16 -6.77 -11.34
CA GLY A 144 70.58 -8.11 -11.11
C GLY A 144 69.43 -8.50 -12.04
N ALA A 145 69.74 -9.33 -13.02
CA ALA A 145 68.91 -9.88 -14.10
C ALA A 145 67.84 -10.92 -13.68
N GLU A 146 67.22 -11.54 -14.70
CA GLU A 146 66.54 -12.86 -14.69
C GLU A 146 65.17 -12.95 -13.95
N GLU A 147 64.15 -13.66 -14.43
CA GLU A 147 63.96 -14.33 -15.73
C GLU A 147 62.44 -14.45 -16.07
N THR A 148 62.09 -14.89 -17.29
CA THR A 148 60.72 -15.31 -17.65
C THR A 148 60.75 -16.52 -18.58
N PRO A 149 59.72 -17.38 -18.54
CA PRO A 149 59.35 -18.18 -19.72
C PRO A 149 57.95 -17.82 -20.23
N SER A 150 57.97 -17.12 -21.37
CA SER A 150 56.93 -17.10 -22.41
C SER A 150 56.27 -18.47 -22.67
N LEU A 151 55.01 -18.45 -23.10
CA LEU A 151 54.51 -19.46 -24.06
C LEU A 151 53.47 -18.87 -25.04
N ALA A 152 54.00 -18.36 -26.15
CA ALA A 152 53.30 -18.19 -27.44
C ALA A 152 54.12 -18.97 -28.50
N PRO A 153 53.57 -19.41 -29.66
CA PRO A 153 53.25 -18.51 -30.78
C PRO A 153 51.97 -18.99 -31.57
N ARG A 154 51.55 -18.54 -32.76
CA ARG A 154 52.21 -17.88 -33.92
C ARG A 154 51.35 -16.81 -34.61
N ARG A 155 52.02 -15.96 -35.39
CA ARG A 155 51.48 -15.00 -36.38
C ARG A 155 51.46 -15.61 -37.79
N ALA A 156 50.67 -15.01 -38.69
CA ALA A 156 50.97 -14.67 -40.10
C ALA A 156 49.66 -14.59 -40.93
N ASP A 157 49.44 -13.68 -41.87
CA ASP A 157 50.14 -12.41 -42.15
C ASP A 157 49.19 -11.41 -42.84
N ALA A 158 49.64 -10.18 -43.08
CA ALA A 158 48.78 -9.06 -43.51
C ALA A 158 48.59 -8.94 -45.04
N SER A 159 47.45 -8.36 -45.46
CA SER A 159 47.40 -7.51 -46.66
C SER A 159 46.23 -6.51 -46.62
N THR A 160 46.44 -5.34 -47.24
CA THR A 160 45.52 -4.20 -47.39
C THR A 160 44.26 -4.56 -48.19
N THR A 161 43.11 -3.91 -47.96
CA THR A 161 42.69 -2.68 -48.68
C THR A 161 41.49 -2.03 -47.96
N SER A 162 41.34 -0.70 -48.05
CA SER A 162 40.17 0.01 -47.52
C SER A 162 39.03 0.09 -48.53
N ILE A 163 37.78 0.12 -48.04
CA ILE A 163 36.67 0.91 -48.59
C ILE A 163 35.60 1.00 -47.51
N ALA A 164 35.03 2.20 -47.34
CA ALA A 164 33.81 2.41 -46.56
C ALA A 164 32.64 2.63 -47.53
N SER A 165 31.46 2.11 -47.20
CA SER A 165 30.24 2.37 -47.97
C SER A 165 29.02 2.36 -47.06
N GLN A 166 28.34 3.51 -46.98
CA GLN A 166 26.97 3.61 -46.49
C GLN A 166 26.01 3.63 -47.71
N PRO A 167 24.81 4.24 -47.66
CA PRO A 167 23.57 3.49 -47.75
C PRO A 167 22.88 3.63 -49.11
N LEU A 168 21.94 2.73 -49.39
CA LEU A 168 21.14 2.80 -50.61
C LEU A 168 19.89 3.68 -50.40
N VAL A 169 19.89 4.86 -51.02
CA VAL A 169 18.68 5.63 -51.33
C VAL A 169 18.43 5.50 -52.84
N THR A 170 17.18 5.25 -53.23
CA THR A 170 16.75 5.46 -54.61
C THR A 170 15.74 6.60 -54.67
N SER A 171 16.02 7.58 -55.51
CA SER A 171 15.12 8.69 -55.83
C SER A 171 15.22 9.00 -57.33
N ARG A 172 14.14 9.54 -57.90
CA ARG A 172 14.23 10.28 -59.17
C ARG A 172 13.15 11.34 -59.21
N ALA A 173 13.52 12.55 -59.65
CA ALA A 173 12.65 13.72 -59.66
C ALA A 173 12.86 14.57 -60.92
N THR A 174 11.79 15.21 -61.39
CA THR A 174 11.70 16.24 -62.44
C THR A 174 10.29 16.83 -62.40
N ARG A 175 10.02 18.13 -62.60
CA ARG A 175 10.86 19.35 -62.60
C ARG A 175 9.96 20.55 -62.22
N SER A 176 10.34 21.79 -62.48
CA SER A 176 9.83 23.04 -61.89
C SER A 176 8.93 23.91 -62.79
N ALA A 177 8.18 24.84 -62.16
CA ALA A 177 7.53 26.05 -62.71
C ALA A 177 6.32 25.81 -63.67
N ASP A 178 5.20 26.53 -63.62
CA ASP A 178 5.04 27.99 -63.83
C ASP A 178 3.74 28.58 -63.21
N ALA A 179 3.59 29.91 -63.30
CA ALA A 179 2.37 30.73 -63.10
C ALA A 179 2.54 32.07 -63.86
N PRO A 180 1.52 32.96 -64.06
CA PRO A 180 0.11 32.93 -63.64
C PRO A 180 -0.91 33.25 -64.78
N SER A 181 -2.22 33.39 -64.48
CA SER A 181 -3.08 34.54 -64.91
C SER A 181 -4.60 34.37 -64.64
N THR A 182 -5.28 35.48 -64.28
CA THR A 182 -6.71 35.87 -64.51
C THR A 182 -7.90 34.93 -64.17
N SER A 183 -9.08 35.39 -63.69
CA SER A 183 -9.54 36.75 -63.32
C SER A 183 -10.78 36.77 -62.39
N VAL A 184 -10.73 37.62 -61.36
CA VAL A 184 -11.73 38.63 -60.92
C VAL A 184 -13.25 38.41 -61.15
N ALA A 185 -14.05 38.43 -60.07
CA ALA A 185 -15.37 39.11 -59.97
C ALA A 185 -15.86 39.26 -58.50
N SER A 186 -16.51 40.37 -58.14
CA SER A 186 -17.19 40.70 -56.85
C SER A 186 -17.87 42.09 -56.97
N PRO A 187 -18.64 42.60 -55.99
CA PRO A 187 -19.85 42.12 -55.28
C PRO A 187 -21.03 43.12 -55.60
N PRO A 188 -21.80 43.79 -54.70
CA PRO A 188 -22.46 43.45 -53.41
C PRO A 188 -23.97 43.85 -53.30
N ALA A 189 -24.69 43.43 -52.23
CA ALA A 189 -25.82 44.11 -51.53
C ALA A 189 -26.54 43.14 -50.53
N ALA A 190 -27.40 43.51 -49.57
CA ALA A 190 -27.51 44.66 -48.64
C ALA A 190 -28.69 44.39 -47.65
N THR A 191 -28.92 45.24 -46.63
CA THR A 191 -30.08 45.25 -45.64
C THR A 191 -30.15 44.05 -44.65
N SER A 192 -30.28 44.13 -43.31
CA SER A 192 -30.90 45.02 -42.27
C SER A 192 -32.30 44.54 -41.81
N SER A 193 -32.74 44.63 -40.53
CA SER A 193 -32.12 44.93 -39.22
C SER A 193 -33.15 44.76 -38.07
N ALA A 194 -32.76 45.09 -36.82
CA ALA A 194 -33.62 45.37 -35.65
C ALA A 194 -34.25 44.18 -34.86
N SER A 195 -34.87 44.52 -33.71
CA SER A 195 -35.18 43.61 -32.60
C SER A 195 -36.48 44.05 -31.85
N PRO A 196 -36.69 43.88 -30.53
CA PRO A 196 -37.63 42.90 -29.99
C PRO A 196 -38.90 43.50 -29.34
N ARG A 197 -39.85 42.64 -28.94
CA ARG A 197 -40.75 42.91 -27.81
C ARG A 197 -41.25 41.62 -27.16
N ALA A 198 -41.73 41.73 -25.93
CA ALA A 198 -42.28 40.65 -25.12
C ALA A 198 -43.63 41.07 -24.53
N GLU A 199 -44.50 40.11 -24.25
CA GLU A 199 -45.53 40.19 -23.20
C GLU A 199 -46.16 38.81 -22.91
N ALA A 200 -46.89 38.72 -21.81
CA ALA A 200 -47.57 37.54 -21.26
C ALA A 200 -48.66 38.03 -20.28
N PRO A 201 -49.42 37.17 -19.56
CA PRO A 201 -49.87 35.80 -19.82
C PRO A 201 -51.42 35.73 -19.83
N THR A 202 -52.02 34.53 -19.92
CA THR A 202 -53.34 34.27 -19.27
C THR A 202 -53.57 32.78 -19.00
N THR A 203 -54.42 32.48 -18.03
CA THR A 203 -54.76 31.12 -17.54
C THR A 203 -56.22 30.77 -17.79
N SER A 204 -56.55 29.47 -17.80
CA SER A 204 -57.92 28.96 -17.65
C SER A 204 -57.91 27.54 -17.05
N ILE A 205 -58.98 27.17 -16.33
CA ILE A 205 -59.10 25.91 -15.56
C ILE A 205 -60.52 25.34 -15.68
N ALA A 206 -60.63 24.06 -16.05
CA ALA A 206 -61.75 23.15 -15.76
C ALA A 206 -61.20 21.70 -15.81
N SER A 207 -61.37 20.76 -14.88
CA SER A 207 -62.50 20.33 -14.01
C SER A 207 -63.24 19.09 -14.54
N GLN A 208 -62.73 17.91 -14.16
CA GLN A 208 -63.39 16.68 -13.62
C GLN A 208 -64.89 16.37 -13.90
N PRO A 209 -65.35 15.07 -13.93
CA PRO A 209 -65.05 14.10 -12.85
C PRO A 209 -65.02 12.55 -13.12
N LEU A 210 -64.49 11.91 -12.07
CA LEU A 210 -64.59 10.53 -11.52
C LEU A 210 -65.78 9.60 -11.88
N VAL A 211 -65.49 8.28 -12.00
CA VAL A 211 -66.37 7.14 -11.62
C VAL A 211 -65.52 6.01 -10.96
N ILE A 212 -66.11 5.20 -10.07
CA ILE A 212 -65.44 4.11 -9.29
C ILE A 212 -66.27 2.80 -9.33
N SER A 213 -65.65 1.63 -9.56
CA SER A 213 -65.99 0.30 -8.95
C SER A 213 -65.16 -0.87 -9.51
N ARG A 214 -65.17 -2.12 -9.01
CA ARG A 214 -65.05 -2.67 -7.61
C ARG A 214 -65.08 -4.21 -7.66
N ALA A 215 -64.03 -4.90 -7.17
CA ALA A 215 -63.99 -6.36 -6.88
C ALA A 215 -64.13 -7.32 -8.11
N THR A 216 -63.86 -8.65 -8.10
CA THR A 216 -63.34 -9.61 -7.08
C THR A 216 -62.61 -10.81 -7.75
N ARG A 217 -61.78 -11.54 -6.98
CA ARG A 217 -61.28 -12.94 -7.12
C ARG A 217 -61.65 -13.78 -8.38
N SER A 218 -60.65 -14.43 -8.98
CA SER A 218 -60.43 -15.89 -8.80
C SER A 218 -58.98 -16.27 -9.16
N ALA A 219 -58.57 -17.49 -8.83
CA ALA A 219 -57.37 -18.14 -9.36
C ALA A 219 -57.77 -19.34 -10.24
N ASP A 220 -56.95 -19.67 -11.24
CA ASP A 220 -56.60 -21.04 -11.62
C ASP A 220 -55.55 -21.04 -12.76
N ALA A 221 -54.97 -22.21 -13.04
CA ALA A 221 -53.96 -22.49 -14.07
C ALA A 221 -54.25 -23.89 -14.66
N PRO A 222 -53.54 -24.42 -15.70
CA PRO A 222 -52.32 -23.92 -16.33
C PRO A 222 -52.31 -24.05 -17.89
N SER A 223 -51.08 -24.09 -18.46
CA SER A 223 -50.67 -24.72 -19.73
C SER A 223 -50.38 -23.84 -20.96
N THR A 224 -49.40 -24.34 -21.70
CA THR A 224 -48.68 -23.86 -22.90
C THR A 224 -49.56 -23.85 -24.18
N SER A 225 -49.20 -23.30 -25.35
CA SER A 225 -47.88 -23.11 -25.99
C SER A 225 -47.93 -22.21 -27.25
N VAL A 226 -46.75 -21.78 -27.78
CA VAL A 226 -46.49 -21.45 -29.23
C VAL A 226 -47.20 -20.18 -29.80
N ALA A 227 -46.65 -19.32 -30.68
CA ALA A 227 -45.48 -19.33 -31.57
C ALA A 227 -44.79 -17.94 -31.73
N SER A 228 -43.56 -17.91 -32.26
CA SER A 228 -42.96 -16.78 -33.00
C SER A 228 -41.71 -17.23 -33.79
N PRO A 229 -41.68 -17.08 -35.13
CA PRO A 229 -40.49 -16.60 -35.86
C PRO A 229 -40.92 -15.80 -37.15
N PRO A 230 -40.06 -15.49 -38.18
CA PRO A 230 -38.61 -15.66 -38.34
C PRO A 230 -37.82 -14.43 -38.95
N ALA A 231 -36.47 -14.55 -38.99
CA ALA A 231 -35.56 -14.14 -40.09
C ALA A 231 -35.36 -12.63 -40.48
N THR A 232 -34.26 -12.11 -41.06
CA THR A 232 -32.84 -12.48 -41.43
C THR A 232 -32.14 -11.19 -41.95
N SER A 233 -30.81 -10.99 -42.15
CA SER A 233 -29.52 -11.61 -41.76
C SER A 233 -28.33 -10.72 -42.29
N SER A 234 -27.10 -11.26 -42.41
CA SER A 234 -25.91 -10.75 -43.16
C SER A 234 -25.03 -9.65 -42.52
N ALA A 235 -23.68 -9.66 -42.60
CA ALA A 235 -22.71 -10.72 -42.96
C ALA A 235 -21.31 -10.46 -42.33
N SER A 236 -20.36 -11.39 -42.56
CA SER A 236 -19.01 -11.49 -41.94
C SER A 236 -17.90 -10.81 -42.82
N PRO A 237 -16.55 -10.84 -42.55
CA PRO A 237 -15.75 -11.99 -42.09
C PRO A 237 -14.70 -11.77 -40.96
N ARG A 238 -14.20 -12.88 -40.43
CA ARG A 238 -12.95 -13.06 -39.67
C ARG A 238 -12.12 -14.14 -40.38
N ALA A 239 -10.80 -14.17 -40.21
CA ALA A 239 -9.92 -15.20 -40.76
C ALA A 239 -9.44 -16.20 -39.69
N GLU A 240 -9.20 -17.45 -40.09
CA GLU A 240 -8.77 -18.57 -39.23
C GLU A 240 -7.43 -19.17 -39.70
N VAL A 241 -6.72 -19.81 -38.75
CA VAL A 241 -5.75 -20.89 -39.01
C VAL A 241 -5.94 -21.94 -37.90
N PRO A 242 -6.08 -23.24 -38.20
CA PRO A 242 -6.51 -24.25 -37.23
C PRO A 242 -5.35 -24.88 -36.43
N MET A 243 -5.70 -25.55 -35.33
CA MET A 243 -4.86 -26.55 -34.66
C MET A 243 -5.57 -27.91 -34.61
N THR A 244 -4.81 -28.98 -34.77
CA THR A 244 -5.30 -30.33 -35.06
C THR A 244 -5.70 -31.11 -33.80
N SER A 245 -6.80 -31.85 -33.88
CA SER A 245 -7.23 -32.81 -32.85
C SER A 245 -6.51 -34.16 -33.01
N ILE A 246 -6.10 -34.78 -31.90
CA ILE A 246 -5.70 -36.19 -31.82
C ILE A 246 -6.57 -36.86 -30.74
N ALA A 247 -7.26 -37.93 -31.11
CA ALA A 247 -8.14 -38.70 -30.23
C ALA A 247 -7.40 -39.91 -29.61
N ALA A 248 -7.92 -40.41 -28.49
CA ALA A 248 -7.42 -41.61 -27.80
C ALA A 248 -8.46 -42.75 -27.83
N PRO A 249 -8.08 -44.00 -28.15
CA PRO A 249 -8.97 -45.17 -28.15
C PRO A 249 -9.11 -45.85 -26.77
N PRO A 250 -10.09 -46.77 -26.58
CA PRO A 250 -10.45 -47.36 -25.28
C PRO A 250 -9.60 -48.59 -24.88
N ALA A 251 -9.81 -49.06 -23.64
CA ALA A 251 -9.03 -50.10 -22.96
C ALA A 251 -9.60 -51.53 -23.06
N THR A 252 -8.73 -52.54 -22.89
CA THR A 252 -9.07 -53.98 -22.71
C THR A 252 -8.13 -54.68 -21.72
N SER A 253 -8.57 -55.81 -21.15
CA SER A 253 -8.00 -56.47 -19.95
C SER A 253 -6.88 -57.50 -20.20
N SER A 254 -6.08 -57.80 -19.17
CA SER A 254 -5.64 -59.18 -18.89
C SER A 254 -5.19 -59.47 -17.42
N ALA A 255 -5.86 -60.47 -16.83
CA ALA A 255 -5.43 -61.52 -15.85
C ALA A 255 -4.49 -61.31 -14.63
N THR A 256 -4.79 -62.08 -13.58
CA THR A 256 -4.15 -62.23 -12.24
C THR A 256 -3.19 -63.45 -12.17
N PRO A 257 -2.41 -63.75 -11.08
CA PRO A 257 -2.96 -64.40 -9.87
C PRO A 257 -2.29 -64.16 -8.48
N ARG A 258 -3.16 -64.22 -7.44
CA ARG A 258 -3.02 -64.70 -6.03
C ARG A 258 -1.67 -64.80 -5.28
N ALA A 259 -1.73 -64.39 -4.00
CA ALA A 259 -1.31 -65.17 -2.82
C ALA A 259 -2.28 -64.88 -1.64
N GLU A 260 -2.40 -65.76 -0.63
CA GLU A 260 -3.49 -65.71 0.38
C GLU A 260 -3.03 -65.68 1.85
N ALA A 261 -3.75 -64.88 2.66
CA ALA A 261 -4.16 -65.14 4.06
C ALA A 261 -3.07 -65.24 5.17
N PRO A 262 -3.45 -65.27 6.49
CA PRO A 262 -4.79 -65.14 7.09
C PRO A 262 -4.93 -64.02 8.15
N THR A 263 -6.18 -63.76 8.54
CA THR A 263 -6.54 -63.01 9.76
C THR A 263 -6.60 -63.89 11.00
N THR A 264 -6.13 -63.40 12.14
CA THR A 264 -6.50 -63.90 13.49
C THR A 264 -6.73 -62.73 14.44
N SER A 265 -7.71 -62.89 15.34
CA SER A 265 -7.95 -62.03 16.50
C SER A 265 -7.65 -62.78 17.79
N ILE A 266 -7.33 -62.06 18.87
CA ILE A 266 -7.58 -62.46 20.28
C ILE A 266 -7.29 -61.25 21.20
N ALA A 267 -7.82 -61.28 22.42
CA ALA A 267 -7.98 -60.13 23.32
C ALA A 267 -6.80 -59.85 24.27
N SER A 268 -6.87 -58.70 24.95
CA SER A 268 -5.97 -58.27 26.03
C SER A 268 -6.20 -59.02 27.35
N PRO A 269 -5.13 -59.40 28.09
CA PRO A 269 -5.15 -59.77 29.51
C PRO A 269 -4.60 -58.63 30.43
N PRO A 270 -4.60 -58.78 31.78
CA PRO A 270 -4.94 -57.65 32.68
C PRO A 270 -3.81 -57.17 33.63
N ALA A 271 -4.16 -56.25 34.54
CA ALA A 271 -3.26 -55.65 35.53
C ALA A 271 -3.29 -56.35 36.91
N THR A 272 -2.13 -56.46 37.58
CA THR A 272 -2.00 -57.02 38.94
C THR A 272 -0.88 -56.35 39.77
N SER A 273 -1.27 -55.80 40.93
CA SER A 273 -0.54 -55.68 42.23
C SER A 273 0.99 -55.55 42.32
N SER A 274 1.45 -54.50 43.01
CA SER A 274 2.83 -54.31 43.53
C SER A 274 3.09 -55.03 44.87
N PRO A 275 4.37 -55.20 45.26
CA PRO A 275 4.78 -55.05 46.68
C PRO A 275 6.03 -54.10 46.79
N PRO A 276 6.81 -54.00 47.90
CA PRO A 276 6.94 -52.71 48.58
C PRO A 276 8.34 -52.06 48.51
N HIS A 277 8.39 -50.75 48.75
CA HIS A 277 9.64 -50.00 48.89
C HIS A 277 10.45 -50.46 50.12
N ARG A 278 11.77 -50.64 49.95
CA ARG A 278 12.76 -50.42 51.00
C ARG A 278 13.55 -49.14 50.73
N THR A 279 14.20 -48.64 51.77
CA THR A 279 14.93 -47.38 51.80
C THR A 279 16.43 -47.59 51.58
N ASP A 280 17.01 -46.83 50.65
CA ASP A 280 18.44 -46.51 50.65
C ASP A 280 18.60 -44.99 50.70
N ALA A 281 19.58 -44.52 51.47
CA ALA A 281 19.74 -43.10 51.78
C ALA A 281 20.71 -42.41 50.81
N THR A 282 20.17 -41.55 49.93
CA THR A 282 20.97 -40.70 49.05
C THR A 282 21.63 -39.55 49.85
N PRO A 283 22.95 -39.32 49.73
CA PRO A 283 23.61 -38.19 50.38
C PRO A 283 23.11 -36.84 49.81
N PRO A 284 23.12 -35.75 50.60
CA PRO A 284 22.53 -34.48 50.20
C PRO A 284 23.30 -33.85 49.03
N ARG A 285 22.73 -33.94 47.82
CA ARG A 285 23.20 -33.17 46.67
C ARG A 285 22.75 -31.72 46.82
N THR A 286 23.71 -30.80 46.88
CA THR A 286 23.49 -29.35 46.83
C THR A 286 22.53 -29.00 45.67
N PRO A 287 21.51 -28.15 45.89
CA PRO A 287 20.59 -27.78 44.82
C PRO A 287 21.34 -27.09 43.67
N PRO A 288 21.05 -27.45 42.39
CA PRO A 288 21.67 -26.77 41.26
C PRO A 288 21.21 -25.30 41.23
N SER A 289 22.16 -24.39 40.97
CA SER A 289 21.88 -22.95 40.91
C SER A 289 20.85 -22.64 39.82
N THR A 290 19.65 -22.21 40.22
CA THR A 290 18.56 -21.84 39.32
C THR A 290 18.78 -20.44 38.73
N ALA A 291 19.72 -20.35 37.79
CA ALA A 291 19.71 -19.24 36.84
C ALA A 291 18.40 -19.29 36.02
N PRO A 292 17.72 -18.16 35.77
CA PRO A 292 16.45 -18.17 35.05
C PRO A 292 16.65 -18.63 33.60
N THR A 293 15.87 -19.64 33.20
CA THR A 293 15.88 -20.20 31.86
C THR A 293 15.45 -19.15 30.85
N ARG A 294 16.40 -18.67 30.01
CA ARG A 294 16.09 -17.64 29.02
C ARG A 294 15.05 -18.12 28.01
N THR A 295 14.16 -17.20 27.64
CA THR A 295 13.00 -17.45 26.78
C THR A 295 13.15 -16.66 25.48
N LEU A 296 13.03 -17.36 24.37
CA LEU A 296 13.14 -16.81 23.01
C LEU A 296 11.79 -16.89 22.29
N VAL A 297 11.52 -15.91 21.45
CA VAL A 297 10.49 -16.03 20.43
C VAL A 297 11.08 -15.84 19.04
N ALA A 298 10.52 -16.50 18.04
CA ALA A 298 10.99 -16.40 16.67
C ALA A 298 9.85 -16.36 15.66
N VAL A 299 10.12 -15.78 14.50
CA VAL A 299 9.27 -15.81 13.31
C VAL A 299 10.11 -16.33 12.15
N THR A 300 9.60 -17.32 11.42
CA THR A 300 10.20 -17.76 10.15
C THR A 300 9.23 -17.62 8.99
N ALA A 301 9.73 -17.19 7.83
CA ALA A 301 8.90 -16.95 6.64
C ALA A 301 9.74 -16.88 5.35
N CYS A 302 9.45 -17.72 4.35
CA CYS A 302 10.05 -17.61 3.01
C CYS A 302 8.98 -17.35 1.92
N PRO A 303 9.31 -16.75 0.77
CA PRO A 303 8.33 -16.35 -0.25
C PRO A 303 7.43 -17.47 -0.76
N THR A 304 7.97 -18.69 -0.88
CA THR A 304 7.20 -19.89 -1.22
C THR A 304 6.44 -20.44 0.00
N GLY A 305 7.04 -20.41 1.19
CA GLY A 305 6.44 -20.85 2.43
C GLY A 305 6.11 -22.34 2.49
N ILE A 306 6.82 -23.18 1.72
CA ILE A 306 6.57 -24.63 1.62
C ILE A 306 7.49 -25.42 2.57
N ALA A 307 8.81 -25.35 2.37
CA ALA A 307 9.78 -26.16 3.13
C ALA A 307 10.61 -25.31 4.11
N HIS A 308 11.44 -24.39 3.60
CA HIS A 308 12.45 -23.68 4.40
C HIS A 308 11.88 -22.95 5.64
N THR A 309 10.65 -22.44 5.58
CA THR A 309 9.95 -21.84 6.74
C THR A 309 9.87 -22.79 7.93
N PHE A 310 9.39 -24.01 7.72
CA PHE A 310 9.22 -25.00 8.79
C PHE A 310 10.56 -25.64 9.18
N MET A 311 11.45 -25.87 8.21
CA MET A 311 12.80 -26.39 8.48
C MET A 311 13.62 -25.41 9.35
N ALA A 312 13.58 -24.11 9.07
CA ALA A 312 14.24 -23.09 9.90
C ALA A 312 13.63 -23.01 11.30
N ALA A 313 12.30 -23.13 11.42
CA ALA A 313 11.64 -23.15 12.72
C ALA A 313 12.07 -24.37 13.56
N GLU A 314 12.20 -25.54 12.94
CA GLU A 314 12.69 -26.73 13.61
C GLU A 314 14.19 -26.60 13.97
N ALA A 315 15.02 -26.05 13.08
CA ALA A 315 16.43 -25.82 13.32
C ALA A 315 16.67 -24.88 14.51
N LEU A 316 15.99 -23.73 14.56
CA LEU A 316 16.02 -22.82 15.71
C LEU A 316 15.48 -23.49 16.98
N THR A 317 14.44 -24.32 16.88
CA THR A 317 13.88 -25.06 18.02
C THR A 317 14.87 -26.07 18.60
N ARG A 318 15.62 -26.79 17.74
CA ARG A 318 16.66 -27.73 18.17
C ARG A 318 17.86 -27.00 18.78
N ALA A 319 18.36 -25.95 18.13
CA ALA A 319 19.51 -25.16 18.60
C ALA A 319 19.27 -24.50 19.97
N ALA A 320 18.10 -23.86 20.16
CA ALA A 320 17.76 -23.25 21.44
C ALA A 320 17.63 -24.30 22.57
N ARG A 321 16.96 -25.43 22.30
CA ARG A 321 16.83 -26.53 23.28
C ARG A 321 18.17 -27.17 23.64
N ALA A 322 19.07 -27.35 22.67
CA ALA A 322 20.42 -27.86 22.91
C ALA A 322 21.25 -26.96 23.85
N LYS A 323 20.97 -25.65 23.86
CA LYS A 323 21.57 -24.65 24.76
C LYS A 323 20.75 -24.41 26.04
N GLY A 324 19.71 -25.20 26.28
CA GLY A 324 18.85 -25.11 27.47
C GLY A 324 17.83 -23.97 27.47
N TYR A 325 17.62 -23.28 26.34
CA TYR A 325 16.67 -22.16 26.24
C TYR A 325 15.26 -22.62 25.85
N ALA A 326 14.25 -21.97 26.42
CA ALA A 326 12.88 -22.07 25.93
C ALA A 326 12.75 -21.27 24.63
N ILE A 327 12.07 -21.82 23.61
CA ILE A 327 11.77 -21.07 22.38
C ILE A 327 10.37 -21.38 21.86
N ARG A 328 9.68 -20.35 21.38
CA ARG A 328 8.45 -20.45 20.59
C ARG A 328 8.65 -19.86 19.21
N VAL A 329 8.32 -20.63 18.15
CA VAL A 329 8.45 -20.18 16.76
C VAL A 329 7.08 -20.07 16.09
N GLU A 330 6.79 -18.89 15.56
CA GLU A 330 5.72 -18.62 14.60
C GLU A 330 6.22 -18.89 13.18
N THR A 331 5.38 -19.49 12.35
CA THR A 331 5.72 -19.87 10.96
C THR A 331 4.71 -19.24 10.00
N GLN A 332 5.16 -18.35 9.12
CA GLN A 332 4.31 -17.71 8.12
C GLN A 332 4.57 -18.35 6.75
N GLY A 333 3.78 -19.38 6.42
CA GLY A 333 3.98 -20.22 5.24
C GLY A 333 3.01 -19.95 4.08
N SER A 334 3.06 -20.84 3.09
CA SER A 334 2.10 -20.96 1.97
C SER A 334 0.67 -21.16 2.46
N VAL A 335 0.51 -21.92 3.55
CA VAL A 335 -0.74 -22.14 4.27
C VAL A 335 -1.09 -21.00 5.24
N GLY A 336 -0.34 -19.90 5.26
CA GLY A 336 -0.54 -18.80 6.20
C GLY A 336 0.21 -18.97 7.53
N ALA A 337 -0.20 -18.20 8.53
CA ALA A 337 0.43 -18.22 9.85
C ALA A 337 -0.01 -19.46 10.66
N LYS A 338 0.96 -20.26 11.12
CA LYS A 338 0.80 -21.26 12.19
C LYS A 338 1.62 -20.83 13.41
N ASN A 339 1.17 -21.23 14.60
CA ASN A 339 1.87 -21.02 15.87
C ASN A 339 2.12 -19.55 16.19
N THR A 340 1.17 -18.66 15.90
CA THR A 340 1.25 -17.22 16.18
C THR A 340 1.67 -16.93 17.64
N LEU A 341 2.52 -15.92 17.81
CA LEU A 341 2.98 -15.47 19.14
C LEU A 341 1.92 -14.61 19.83
N THR A 342 1.71 -14.80 21.13
CA THR A 342 0.84 -13.93 21.94
C THR A 342 1.61 -12.72 22.48
N SER A 343 0.88 -11.70 22.95
CA SER A 343 1.47 -10.51 23.59
C SER A 343 2.29 -10.88 24.84
N GLU A 344 1.83 -11.88 25.59
CA GLU A 344 2.45 -12.37 26.82
C GLU A 344 3.76 -13.11 26.52
N GLU A 345 3.77 -13.97 25.50
CA GLU A 345 4.96 -14.69 25.05
C GLU A 345 6.05 -13.72 24.55
N ILE A 346 5.64 -12.66 23.83
CA ILE A 346 6.56 -11.59 23.41
C ILE A 346 7.04 -10.79 24.62
N ALA A 347 6.14 -10.43 25.55
CA ALA A 347 6.49 -9.69 26.76
C ALA A 347 7.46 -10.46 27.67
N GLN A 348 7.40 -11.79 27.70
CA GLN A 348 8.29 -12.66 28.48
C GLN A 348 9.62 -12.99 27.77
N ALA A 349 9.75 -12.77 26.45
CA ALA A 349 10.96 -13.10 25.72
C ALA A 349 12.16 -12.20 26.06
N ASP A 350 13.35 -12.78 26.24
CA ASP A 350 14.63 -12.08 26.33
C ASP A 350 15.06 -11.50 24.98
N ALA A 351 14.82 -12.26 23.90
CA ALA A 351 15.13 -11.86 22.52
C ALA A 351 14.16 -12.46 21.49
N VAL A 352 14.13 -11.79 20.33
CA VAL A 352 13.29 -12.07 19.16
C VAL A 352 14.19 -12.41 17.97
N ILE A 353 13.91 -13.51 17.27
CA ILE A 353 14.60 -13.91 16.04
C ILE A 353 13.63 -13.83 14.86
N ILE A 354 13.94 -13.02 13.85
CA ILE A 354 13.19 -12.98 12.59
C ILE A 354 14.07 -13.60 11.51
N GLY A 355 13.87 -14.89 11.25
CA GLY A 355 14.51 -15.64 10.16
C GLY A 355 13.62 -15.61 8.92
N ALA A 356 13.62 -14.49 8.19
CA ALA A 356 12.63 -14.23 7.15
C ALA A 356 13.23 -13.66 5.85
N ASP A 357 12.84 -14.28 4.74
CA ASP A 357 13.15 -13.84 3.37
C ASP A 357 11.95 -13.03 2.80
N THR A 358 11.09 -12.52 3.67
CA THR A 358 9.86 -11.75 3.40
C THR A 358 9.64 -10.72 4.50
N HIS A 359 8.93 -9.63 4.21
CA HIS A 359 8.65 -8.58 5.20
C HIS A 359 7.77 -9.07 6.36
N ILE A 360 8.27 -8.93 7.59
CA ILE A 360 7.56 -9.19 8.85
C ILE A 360 7.42 -7.86 9.60
N SER A 361 6.22 -7.50 10.09
CA SER A 361 6.10 -6.31 10.96
C SER A 361 6.81 -6.54 12.28
N THR A 362 7.69 -5.59 12.64
CA THR A 362 8.47 -5.58 13.87
C THR A 362 7.80 -4.81 15.01
N GLU A 363 6.67 -4.14 14.75
CA GLU A 363 6.00 -3.22 15.69
C GLU A 363 5.61 -3.91 17.01
N ARG A 364 5.08 -5.15 16.92
CA ARG A 364 4.73 -5.97 18.09
C ARG A 364 5.93 -6.39 18.96
N PHE A 365 7.16 -6.20 18.47
CA PHE A 365 8.41 -6.53 19.16
C PHE A 365 9.17 -5.29 19.66
N ALA A 366 8.56 -4.10 19.64
CA ALA A 366 9.19 -2.87 20.10
C ALA A 366 9.74 -3.01 21.55
N GLY A 367 10.96 -2.52 21.77
CA GLY A 367 11.65 -2.61 23.06
C GLY A 367 12.33 -3.96 23.37
N LYS A 368 12.25 -4.97 22.49
CA LYS A 368 12.96 -6.24 22.64
C LYS A 368 14.30 -6.26 21.90
N ARG A 369 15.21 -7.14 22.34
CA ARG A 369 16.39 -7.51 21.54
C ARG A 369 15.88 -8.22 20.29
N LEU A 370 16.17 -7.71 19.10
CA LEU A 370 15.63 -8.23 17.84
C LEU A 370 16.77 -8.50 16.86
N LEU A 371 16.99 -9.77 16.52
CA LEU A 371 17.87 -10.19 15.44
C LEU A 371 17.02 -10.47 14.20
N GLN A 372 17.40 -9.89 13.07
CA GLN A 372 16.80 -10.19 11.76
C GLN A 372 17.85 -10.81 10.84
N THR A 373 17.48 -11.90 10.16
CA THR A 373 18.35 -12.77 9.38
C THR A 373 17.53 -13.47 8.29
N SER A 374 18.19 -14.11 7.32
CA SER A 374 17.53 -14.91 6.28
C SER A 374 16.99 -16.24 6.85
N VAL A 375 16.01 -16.84 6.16
CA VAL A 375 15.53 -18.20 6.47
C VAL A 375 16.64 -19.22 6.23
N GLY A 376 17.48 -18.98 5.21
CA GLY A 376 18.63 -19.82 4.87
C GLY A 376 19.70 -19.85 5.98
N GLU A 377 19.96 -18.72 6.63
CA GLU A 377 20.89 -18.62 7.76
C GLU A 377 20.26 -19.15 9.05
N ALA A 378 18.99 -18.83 9.33
CA ALA A 378 18.23 -19.42 10.44
C ALA A 378 18.13 -20.97 10.35
N LEU A 379 18.18 -21.53 9.15
CA LEU A 379 18.24 -22.98 8.90
C LEU A 379 19.67 -23.54 9.03
N LYS A 380 20.67 -22.91 8.40
CA LYS A 380 22.04 -23.46 8.29
C LYS A 380 22.96 -23.12 9.46
N GLN A 381 22.68 -22.05 10.19
CA GLN A 381 23.52 -21.50 11.28
C GLN A 381 22.68 -21.25 12.55
N ALA A 382 21.68 -22.09 12.81
CA ALA A 382 20.69 -21.89 13.88
C ALA A 382 21.32 -21.62 15.27
N ASP A 383 22.38 -22.33 15.63
CA ASP A 383 23.14 -22.10 16.87
C ASP A 383 23.71 -20.68 16.99
N ARG A 384 24.37 -20.21 15.93
CA ARG A 384 24.93 -18.86 15.84
C ARG A 384 23.84 -17.80 15.90
N VAL A 385 22.72 -18.03 15.23
CA VAL A 385 21.55 -17.11 15.21
C VAL A 385 20.93 -17.00 16.62
N VAL A 386 20.80 -18.12 17.35
CA VAL A 386 20.33 -18.13 18.74
C VAL A 386 21.30 -17.39 19.68
N GLU A 387 22.61 -17.61 19.53
CA GLU A 387 23.64 -16.93 20.32
C GLU A 387 23.69 -15.42 20.04
N GLN A 388 23.68 -15.02 18.77
CA GLN A 388 23.68 -13.62 18.35
C GLN A 388 22.46 -12.86 18.89
N ALA A 389 21.26 -13.45 18.85
CA ALA A 389 20.04 -12.81 19.35
C ALA A 389 20.11 -12.52 20.86
N LEU A 390 20.72 -13.43 21.64
CA LEU A 390 20.96 -13.23 23.07
C LEU A 390 22.14 -12.28 23.36
N ALA A 391 23.13 -12.21 22.47
CA ALA A 391 24.29 -11.33 22.58
C ALA A 391 24.01 -9.86 22.23
N LEU A 392 22.92 -9.57 21.50
CA LEU A 392 22.50 -8.20 21.20
C LEU A 392 22.34 -7.36 22.49
N PRO A 393 22.77 -6.08 22.49
CA PRO A 393 22.59 -5.20 23.64
C PRO A 393 21.09 -4.96 23.92
N ALA A 394 20.75 -4.69 25.19
CA ALA A 394 19.41 -4.27 25.54
C ALA A 394 19.09 -2.90 24.89
N PRO A 395 17.90 -2.70 24.29
CA PRO A 395 17.56 -1.43 23.67
C PRO A 395 17.64 -0.24 24.65
N PRO A 396 18.27 0.89 24.27
CA PRO A 396 18.23 2.11 25.07
C PRO A 396 16.79 2.56 25.32
N GLY A 397 16.46 2.90 26.56
CA GLY A 397 15.10 3.30 26.94
C GLY A 397 14.12 2.16 27.22
N ALA A 398 14.61 0.93 27.49
CA ALA A 398 13.81 -0.19 28.01
C ALA A 398 13.33 0.05 29.47
N ILE A 399 12.56 1.12 29.69
CA ILE A 399 11.82 1.38 30.93
C ILE A 399 10.72 0.30 31.02
N PRO A 400 10.57 -0.42 32.15
CA PRO A 400 9.41 -1.29 32.37
C PRO A 400 8.15 -0.46 32.21
N ALA A 401 7.22 -0.88 31.35
CA ALA A 401 6.04 -0.08 31.00
C ALA A 401 5.06 0.03 32.18
N ILE A 402 5.31 0.97 33.09
CA ILE A 402 4.36 1.41 34.12
C ILE A 402 3.14 1.96 33.38
N PRO A 403 1.94 1.35 33.49
CA PRO A 403 0.78 1.85 32.78
C PRO A 403 0.37 3.22 33.33
N LEU A 404 0.42 4.27 32.50
CA LEU A 404 -0.14 5.57 32.89
C LEU A 404 -1.66 5.42 33.07
N PRO A 405 -2.23 5.70 34.26
CA PRO A 405 -3.67 5.65 34.45
C PRO A 405 -4.37 6.65 33.53
N GLY A 406 -5.33 6.18 32.72
CA GLY A 406 -6.19 7.04 31.91
C GLY A 406 -5.70 7.39 30.51
N ALA A 407 -4.54 6.92 30.06
CA ALA A 407 -4.19 6.96 28.63
C ALA A 407 -4.90 5.79 27.91
N PRO A 408 -5.89 6.03 27.02
CA PRO A 408 -6.54 4.95 26.29
C PRO A 408 -5.55 4.36 25.28
N ALA A 409 -5.01 3.19 25.58
CA ALA A 409 -4.24 2.40 24.62
C ALA A 409 -5.10 2.24 23.34
N ARG A 410 -4.55 2.66 22.20
CA ARG A 410 -5.29 2.68 20.92
C ARG A 410 -5.60 1.26 20.50
N ALA A 411 -6.78 0.77 20.88
CA ALA A 411 -7.18 -0.61 20.64
C ALA A 411 -7.09 -0.95 19.16
N GLU A 412 -6.23 -1.91 18.82
CA GLU A 412 -6.24 -2.60 17.54
C GLU A 412 -7.68 -3.05 17.26
N PRO A 413 -8.30 -2.70 16.11
CA PRO A 413 -9.66 -3.11 15.83
C PRO A 413 -9.72 -4.65 15.80
N THR A 414 -10.61 -5.25 16.61
CA THR A 414 -10.73 -6.70 16.74
C THR A 414 -11.90 -7.26 15.94
N GLY A 415 -11.82 -8.55 15.60
CA GLY A 415 -12.89 -9.28 14.92
C GLY A 415 -13.22 -8.76 13.51
N VAL A 416 -14.49 -8.90 13.12
CA VAL A 416 -15.00 -8.62 11.75
C VAL A 416 -14.59 -7.24 11.24
N TYR A 417 -14.59 -6.22 12.10
CA TYR A 417 -14.26 -4.85 11.71
C TYR A 417 -12.83 -4.71 11.17
N LYS A 418 -11.86 -5.46 11.72
CA LYS A 418 -10.48 -5.52 11.20
C LYS A 418 -10.45 -5.99 9.76
N HIS A 419 -11.17 -7.07 9.49
CA HIS A 419 -11.20 -7.74 8.20
C HIS A 419 -11.83 -6.84 7.12
N LEU A 420 -12.90 -6.13 7.46
CA LEU A 420 -13.53 -5.13 6.60
C LEU A 420 -12.56 -3.97 6.28
N LEU A 421 -11.89 -3.39 7.28
CA LEU A 421 -10.93 -2.30 7.08
C LEU A 421 -9.72 -2.74 6.24
N THR A 422 -9.24 -3.97 6.38
CA THR A 422 -8.20 -4.54 5.51
C THR A 422 -8.69 -4.65 4.07
N GLY A 423 -9.87 -5.24 3.84
CA GLY A 423 -10.48 -5.35 2.52
C GLY A 423 -10.63 -4.00 1.81
N VAL A 424 -11.21 -3.01 2.50
CA VAL A 424 -11.36 -1.65 1.97
C VAL A 424 -9.99 -1.04 1.63
N SER A 425 -9.02 -1.12 2.55
CA SER A 425 -7.70 -0.48 2.35
C SER A 425 -6.94 -1.03 1.14
N PHE A 426 -7.03 -2.33 0.86
CA PHE A 426 -6.44 -2.94 -0.34
C PHE A 426 -7.31 -2.81 -1.61
N MET A 427 -8.60 -2.47 -1.48
CA MET A 427 -9.47 -2.10 -2.60
C MET A 427 -9.17 -0.69 -3.13
N LEU A 428 -8.76 0.25 -2.26
CA LEU A 428 -8.54 1.66 -2.63
C LEU A 428 -7.64 1.89 -3.86
N PRO A 429 -6.50 1.20 -4.06
CA PRO A 429 -5.64 1.44 -5.23
C PRO A 429 -6.34 1.18 -6.58
N PHE A 430 -7.15 0.12 -6.66
CA PHE A 430 -7.93 -0.20 -7.86
C PHE A 430 -8.99 0.88 -8.16
N VAL A 431 -9.64 1.36 -7.10
CA VAL A 431 -10.62 2.45 -7.12
C VAL A 431 -10.01 3.78 -7.57
N VAL A 432 -8.83 4.13 -7.05
CA VAL A 432 -8.09 5.33 -7.44
C VAL A 432 -7.68 5.26 -8.91
N ALA A 433 -7.04 4.16 -9.32
CA ALA A 433 -6.57 3.97 -10.69
C ALA A 433 -7.73 3.98 -11.70
N GLY A 434 -8.79 3.21 -11.44
CA GLY A 434 -9.98 3.17 -12.29
C GLY A 434 -10.66 4.52 -12.38
N GLY A 435 -10.86 5.19 -11.25
CA GLY A 435 -11.45 6.52 -11.17
C GLY A 435 -10.71 7.56 -11.99
N LEU A 436 -9.38 7.62 -11.86
CA LEU A 436 -8.53 8.58 -12.57
C LEU A 436 -8.40 8.27 -14.08
N LEU A 437 -8.46 7.00 -14.49
CA LEU A 437 -8.41 6.64 -15.92
C LEU A 437 -9.73 6.88 -16.65
N LEU A 438 -10.88 6.61 -16.02
CA LEU A 438 -12.19 7.05 -16.55
C LEU A 438 -12.25 8.59 -16.65
N ALA A 439 -11.77 9.28 -15.62
CA ALA A 439 -11.63 10.73 -15.59
C ALA A 439 -10.81 11.25 -16.79
N LEU A 440 -9.60 10.72 -17.00
CA LEU A 440 -8.73 11.11 -18.12
C LEU A 440 -9.34 10.80 -19.50
N SER A 441 -10.13 9.72 -19.64
CA SER A 441 -10.88 9.46 -20.87
C SER A 441 -11.84 10.61 -21.22
N PHE A 442 -12.57 11.15 -20.24
CA PHE A 442 -13.59 12.17 -20.48
C PHE A 442 -13.01 13.58 -20.70
N VAL A 443 -11.72 13.82 -20.42
CA VAL A 443 -11.03 15.08 -20.75
C VAL A 443 -11.02 15.34 -22.27
N PHE A 444 -11.00 14.28 -23.08
CA PHE A 444 -11.11 14.36 -24.54
C PHE A 444 -12.55 14.56 -25.04
N GLY A 445 -13.53 14.69 -24.13
CA GLY A 445 -14.96 14.75 -24.41
C GLY A 445 -15.67 13.47 -23.97
N ILE A 446 -16.90 13.62 -23.46
CA ILE A 446 -17.68 12.53 -22.84
C ILE A 446 -17.90 11.32 -23.77
N ASP A 447 -17.95 11.55 -25.07
CA ASP A 447 -18.24 10.55 -26.10
C ASP A 447 -17.00 10.13 -26.90
N ALA A 448 -15.82 10.69 -26.62
CA ALA A 448 -14.60 10.39 -27.37
C ALA A 448 -14.20 8.91 -27.27
N TYR A 449 -14.55 8.24 -26.15
CA TYR A 449 -14.34 6.81 -25.96
C TYR A 449 -15.13 5.92 -26.95
N LYS A 450 -16.15 6.47 -27.63
CA LYS A 450 -16.96 5.72 -28.60
C LYS A 450 -16.20 5.42 -29.90
N GLN A 451 -15.08 6.09 -30.18
CA GLN A 451 -14.21 5.76 -31.31
C GLN A 451 -13.28 4.58 -30.94
N PRO A 452 -13.45 3.38 -31.53
CA PRO A 452 -12.64 2.21 -31.17
C PRO A 452 -11.16 2.42 -31.50
N GLY A 453 -10.26 1.89 -30.65
CA GLY A 453 -8.80 2.04 -30.82
C GLY A 453 -8.24 3.42 -30.47
N SER A 454 -9.09 4.42 -30.17
CA SER A 454 -8.64 5.74 -29.71
C SER A 454 -8.04 5.70 -28.29
N LEU A 455 -7.18 6.67 -27.95
CA LEU A 455 -6.64 6.82 -26.59
C LEU A 455 -7.76 6.97 -25.52
N PRO A 456 -8.84 7.75 -25.73
CA PRO A 456 -9.98 7.78 -24.81
C PRO A 456 -10.64 6.40 -24.64
N ALA A 457 -10.83 5.64 -25.71
CA ALA A 457 -11.39 4.29 -25.61
C ALA A 457 -10.50 3.34 -24.79
N ALA A 458 -9.17 3.41 -24.97
CA ALA A 458 -8.21 2.66 -24.18
C ALA A 458 -8.21 3.07 -22.70
N LEU A 459 -8.17 4.38 -22.41
CA LEU A 459 -8.26 4.92 -21.05
C LEU A 459 -9.55 4.48 -20.35
N LYS A 460 -10.70 4.53 -21.05
CA LYS A 460 -11.96 4.03 -20.51
C LYS A 460 -11.91 2.53 -20.22
N GLY A 461 -11.44 1.72 -21.16
CA GLY A 461 -11.37 0.26 -21.01
C GLY A 461 -10.50 -0.19 -19.84
N ILE A 462 -9.36 0.46 -19.61
CA ILE A 462 -8.49 0.19 -18.45
C ILE A 462 -9.19 0.66 -17.16
N GLY A 463 -9.88 1.81 -17.20
CA GLY A 463 -10.67 2.31 -16.08
C GLY A 463 -11.80 1.37 -15.67
N ASP A 464 -12.61 0.90 -16.63
CA ASP A 464 -13.68 -0.07 -16.45
C ASP A 464 -13.14 -1.38 -15.83
N ALA A 465 -12.01 -1.89 -16.33
CA ALA A 465 -11.39 -3.10 -15.82
C ALA A 465 -10.90 -2.96 -14.36
N ALA A 466 -10.33 -1.80 -14.00
CA ALA A 466 -9.93 -1.51 -12.63
C ALA A 466 -11.14 -1.39 -11.67
N PHE A 467 -12.26 -0.81 -12.13
CA PHE A 467 -13.52 -0.82 -11.36
C PHE A 467 -14.13 -2.21 -11.22
N ALA A 468 -14.06 -3.05 -12.26
CA ALA A 468 -14.54 -4.44 -12.19
C ALA A 468 -13.82 -5.26 -11.11
N LEU A 469 -12.54 -4.93 -10.83
CA LEU A 469 -11.73 -5.54 -9.77
C LEU A 469 -12.00 -4.98 -8.36
N MET A 470 -12.80 -3.91 -8.19
CA MET A 470 -13.09 -3.29 -6.88
C MET A 470 -13.66 -4.31 -5.87
N VAL A 471 -14.77 -4.95 -6.22
CA VAL A 471 -15.47 -5.92 -5.34
C VAL A 471 -14.71 -7.24 -5.21
N PRO A 472 -14.08 -7.80 -6.27
CA PRO A 472 -13.10 -8.88 -6.15
C PRO A 472 -11.95 -8.58 -5.17
N ALA A 473 -11.35 -7.39 -5.23
CA ALA A 473 -10.26 -7.00 -4.32
C ALA A 473 -10.75 -6.89 -2.87
N LEU A 474 -11.88 -6.22 -2.63
CA LEU A 474 -12.53 -6.17 -1.32
C LEU A 474 -12.71 -7.56 -0.72
N ALA A 475 -13.34 -8.48 -1.47
CA ALA A 475 -13.60 -9.84 -1.03
C ALA A 475 -12.31 -10.66 -0.82
N GLY A 476 -11.36 -10.57 -1.76
CA GLY A 476 -10.05 -11.21 -1.70
C GLY A 476 -9.23 -10.80 -0.48
N TYR A 477 -9.21 -9.50 -0.15
CA TYR A 477 -8.44 -8.99 0.98
C TYR A 477 -9.16 -9.11 2.34
N ILE A 478 -10.51 -9.14 2.38
CA ILE A 478 -11.24 -9.63 3.57
C ILE A 478 -10.85 -11.09 3.84
N ALA A 479 -10.95 -11.96 2.83
CA ALA A 479 -10.66 -13.39 2.98
C ALA A 479 -9.19 -13.65 3.38
N TYR A 480 -8.25 -12.92 2.77
CA TYR A 480 -6.83 -12.90 3.14
C TYR A 480 -6.63 -12.54 4.62
N SER A 481 -7.30 -11.51 5.13
CA SER A 481 -7.15 -11.09 6.52
C SER A 481 -7.68 -12.10 7.56
N ILE A 482 -8.40 -13.15 7.11
CA ILE A 482 -8.97 -14.22 7.95
C ILE A 482 -8.19 -15.53 7.81
N ALA A 483 -7.70 -15.84 6.61
CA ALA A 483 -7.15 -17.14 6.21
C ALA A 483 -5.75 -17.08 5.57
N ASP A 484 -5.12 -15.91 5.56
CA ASP A 484 -3.87 -15.61 4.85
C ASP A 484 -3.97 -15.91 3.33
N ARG A 485 -2.85 -16.24 2.69
CA ARG A 485 -2.75 -16.53 1.25
C ARG A 485 -3.81 -17.54 0.74
N PRO A 486 -4.16 -18.63 1.46
CA PRO A 486 -5.29 -19.50 1.09
C PRO A 486 -6.64 -18.82 0.89
N GLY A 487 -6.90 -17.67 1.52
CA GLY A 487 -8.16 -16.92 1.36
C GLY A 487 -8.25 -16.12 0.05
N LEU A 488 -7.14 -15.81 -0.61
CA LEU A 488 -7.12 -14.90 -1.77
C LEU A 488 -7.98 -15.43 -2.92
N ALA A 489 -7.65 -16.60 -3.47
CA ALA A 489 -8.35 -17.18 -4.62
C ALA A 489 -9.88 -17.30 -4.43
N PRO A 490 -10.41 -17.94 -3.36
CA PRO A 490 -11.86 -18.01 -3.15
C PRO A 490 -12.49 -16.63 -2.89
N GLY A 491 -11.78 -15.70 -2.26
CA GLY A 491 -12.26 -14.34 -2.03
C GLY A 491 -12.41 -13.55 -3.33
N PHE A 492 -11.39 -13.53 -4.19
CA PHE A 492 -11.46 -12.89 -5.52
C PHE A 492 -12.57 -13.50 -6.39
N ILE A 493 -12.69 -14.83 -6.43
CA ILE A 493 -13.73 -15.53 -7.19
C ILE A 493 -15.13 -15.19 -6.63
N GLY A 494 -15.31 -15.25 -5.31
CA GLY A 494 -16.57 -14.90 -4.66
C GLY A 494 -16.97 -13.43 -4.84
N GLY A 495 -16.02 -12.50 -4.82
CA GLY A 495 -16.25 -11.08 -5.12
C GLY A 495 -16.55 -10.82 -6.61
N MET A 496 -16.01 -11.63 -7.52
CA MET A 496 -16.38 -11.57 -8.94
C MET A 496 -17.80 -12.09 -9.17
N LEU A 497 -18.18 -13.19 -8.52
CA LEU A 497 -19.56 -13.68 -8.49
C LEU A 497 -20.52 -12.66 -7.86
N ALA A 498 -20.11 -11.94 -6.82
CA ALA A 498 -20.94 -10.87 -6.23
C ALA A 498 -21.30 -9.76 -7.23
N ASN A 499 -20.40 -9.39 -8.14
CA ASN A 499 -20.70 -8.48 -9.25
C ASN A 499 -21.65 -9.15 -10.26
N GLN A 500 -21.35 -10.36 -10.72
CA GLN A 500 -22.14 -11.08 -11.73
C GLN A 500 -23.57 -11.38 -11.29
N LEU A 501 -23.77 -11.64 -9.99
CA LEU A 501 -25.06 -11.92 -9.36
C LEU A 501 -25.80 -10.65 -8.92
N ASN A 502 -25.29 -9.44 -9.24
CA ASN A 502 -25.84 -8.14 -8.82
C ASN A 502 -25.94 -7.95 -7.29
N ALA A 503 -25.19 -8.73 -6.51
CA ALA A 503 -25.08 -8.60 -5.04
C ALA A 503 -24.10 -7.48 -4.63
N GLY A 504 -23.24 -7.01 -5.55
CA GLY A 504 -22.42 -5.81 -5.42
C GLY A 504 -21.52 -5.80 -4.18
N PHE A 505 -21.32 -4.62 -3.58
CA PHE A 505 -20.44 -4.42 -2.42
C PHE A 505 -20.81 -5.27 -1.19
N LEU A 506 -22.11 -5.42 -0.88
CA LEU A 506 -22.59 -6.29 0.20
C LEU A 506 -22.30 -7.77 -0.12
N GLY A 507 -22.49 -8.17 -1.38
CA GLY A 507 -22.09 -9.49 -1.86
C GLY A 507 -20.59 -9.74 -1.75
N GLY A 508 -19.75 -8.74 -2.04
CA GLY A 508 -18.30 -8.82 -1.86
C GLY A 508 -17.88 -8.98 -0.40
N ILE A 509 -18.54 -8.27 0.52
CA ILE A 509 -18.34 -8.46 1.96
C ILE A 509 -18.74 -9.89 2.38
N ALA A 510 -19.94 -10.33 2.01
CA ALA A 510 -20.43 -11.67 2.35
C ALA A 510 -19.51 -12.77 1.77
N ALA A 511 -19.12 -12.64 0.51
CA ALA A 511 -18.21 -13.56 -0.17
C ALA A 511 -16.81 -13.58 0.46
N GLY A 512 -16.25 -12.42 0.81
CA GLY A 512 -14.94 -12.31 1.45
C GLY A 512 -14.91 -12.92 2.86
N LEU A 513 -15.93 -12.65 3.67
CA LEU A 513 -16.08 -13.26 4.99
C LEU A 513 -16.25 -14.78 4.88
N LEU A 514 -17.12 -15.25 3.98
CA LEU A 514 -17.34 -16.68 3.72
C LEU A 514 -16.05 -17.35 3.24
N ALA A 515 -15.35 -16.77 2.26
CA ALA A 515 -14.12 -17.31 1.70
C ALA A 515 -13.01 -17.41 2.74
N GLY A 516 -12.87 -16.40 3.61
CA GLY A 516 -11.97 -16.47 4.75
C GLY A 516 -12.31 -17.62 5.70
N ILE A 517 -13.57 -17.73 6.12
CA ILE A 517 -14.02 -18.78 7.06
C ILE A 517 -13.85 -20.18 6.44
N VAL A 518 -14.21 -20.36 5.16
CA VAL A 518 -14.11 -21.63 4.44
C VAL A 518 -12.65 -22.01 4.21
N ALA A 519 -11.81 -21.12 3.67
CA ALA A 519 -10.41 -21.41 3.42
C ALA A 519 -9.64 -21.73 4.71
N ARG A 520 -9.90 -20.99 5.79
CA ARG A 520 -9.35 -21.29 7.12
C ARG A 520 -9.84 -22.63 7.65
N THR A 521 -11.14 -22.93 7.56
CA THR A 521 -11.70 -24.20 8.05
C THR A 521 -11.13 -25.39 7.30
N LEU A 522 -11.01 -25.32 5.97
CA LEU A 522 -10.37 -26.35 5.15
C LEU A 522 -8.88 -26.48 5.48
N ARG A 523 -8.16 -25.37 5.69
CA ARG A 523 -6.76 -25.38 6.15
C ARG A 523 -6.60 -26.10 7.47
N ASP A 524 -7.45 -25.78 8.44
CA ASP A 524 -7.28 -26.21 9.82
C ASP A 524 -7.79 -27.66 10.03
N ARG A 525 -8.73 -28.13 9.17
CA ARG A 525 -9.29 -29.51 9.20
C ARG A 525 -8.55 -30.51 8.30
N ILE A 526 -8.18 -30.15 7.07
CA ILE A 526 -7.57 -31.11 6.12
C ILE A 526 -6.13 -31.41 6.56
N ARG A 527 -5.84 -32.69 6.86
CA ARG A 527 -4.49 -33.19 7.12
C ARG A 527 -4.09 -34.13 5.98
N LEU A 528 -2.92 -33.90 5.39
CA LEU A 528 -2.32 -34.77 4.38
C LEU A 528 -1.05 -35.39 4.96
N PRO A 529 -0.62 -36.58 4.49
CA PRO A 529 0.70 -37.11 4.82
C PRO A 529 1.80 -36.18 4.27
N ALA A 530 2.99 -36.21 4.87
CA ALA A 530 4.09 -35.29 4.57
C ALA A 530 4.41 -35.20 3.05
N ASN A 531 4.43 -36.35 2.37
CA ASN A 531 4.68 -36.48 0.92
C ASN A 531 3.68 -35.68 0.05
N LEU A 532 2.53 -35.29 0.60
CA LEU A 532 1.47 -34.54 -0.08
C LEU A 532 1.17 -33.17 0.55
N GLU A 533 1.86 -32.73 1.62
CA GLU A 533 1.52 -31.44 2.28
C GLU A 533 1.71 -30.24 1.33
N GLY A 534 2.64 -30.31 0.36
CA GLY A 534 2.79 -29.31 -0.69
C GLY A 534 1.58 -29.17 -1.64
N LEU A 535 0.76 -30.21 -1.81
CA LEU A 535 -0.45 -30.18 -2.64
C LEU A 535 -1.57 -29.36 -1.97
N LYS A 536 -1.54 -29.23 -0.64
CA LYS A 536 -2.57 -28.56 0.16
C LYS A 536 -2.74 -27.07 -0.19
N PRO A 537 -1.70 -26.21 -0.12
CA PRO A 537 -1.84 -24.80 -0.49
C PRO A 537 -1.96 -24.56 -2.00
N VAL A 538 -1.42 -25.46 -2.84
CA VAL A 538 -1.36 -25.28 -4.30
C VAL A 538 -2.67 -25.66 -4.99
N LEU A 539 -3.27 -26.80 -4.63
CA LEU A 539 -4.45 -27.35 -5.30
C LEU A 539 -5.65 -27.47 -4.36
N VAL A 540 -5.49 -28.17 -3.23
CA VAL A 540 -6.64 -28.60 -2.40
C VAL A 540 -7.38 -27.43 -1.79
N LEU A 541 -6.66 -26.48 -1.18
CA LEU A 541 -7.30 -25.32 -0.56
C LEU A 541 -7.92 -24.37 -1.59
N PRO A 542 -7.24 -23.93 -2.67
CA PRO A 542 -7.87 -23.07 -3.68
C PRO A 542 -9.10 -23.72 -4.34
N LEU A 543 -9.01 -24.99 -4.76
CA LEU A 543 -10.10 -25.68 -5.45
C LEU A 543 -11.33 -25.86 -4.55
N LEU A 544 -11.17 -26.44 -3.36
CA LEU A 544 -12.32 -26.74 -2.49
C LEU A 544 -12.94 -25.47 -1.91
N SER A 545 -12.13 -24.47 -1.57
CA SER A 545 -12.67 -23.19 -1.07
C SER A 545 -13.41 -22.42 -2.16
N ALA A 546 -12.87 -22.34 -3.38
CA ALA A 546 -13.54 -21.66 -4.50
C ALA A 546 -14.82 -22.38 -4.92
N LEU A 547 -14.82 -23.73 -4.91
CA LEU A 547 -16.02 -24.52 -5.19
C LEU A 547 -17.12 -24.28 -4.15
N ILE A 548 -16.80 -24.36 -2.85
CA ILE A 548 -17.77 -24.17 -1.77
C ILE A 548 -18.30 -22.72 -1.76
N VAL A 549 -17.42 -21.72 -1.86
CA VAL A 549 -17.81 -20.30 -1.94
C VAL A 549 -18.65 -20.04 -3.18
N GLY A 550 -18.26 -20.58 -4.34
CA GLY A 550 -18.98 -20.39 -5.60
C GLY A 550 -20.38 -20.99 -5.57
N LEU A 551 -20.53 -22.23 -5.10
CA LEU A 551 -21.84 -22.88 -4.96
C LEU A 551 -22.74 -22.14 -3.94
N LEU A 552 -22.20 -21.74 -2.79
CA LEU A 552 -22.96 -20.98 -1.79
C LEU A 552 -23.36 -19.58 -2.29
N MET A 553 -22.48 -18.88 -3.01
CA MET A 553 -22.81 -17.60 -3.63
C MET A 553 -23.89 -17.75 -4.71
N THR A 554 -23.77 -18.74 -5.60
CA THR A 554 -24.75 -18.96 -6.69
C THR A 554 -26.12 -19.41 -6.19
N TYR A 555 -26.18 -20.39 -5.28
CA TYR A 555 -27.44 -21.05 -4.91
C TYR A 555 -28.09 -20.58 -3.61
N VAL A 556 -27.34 -19.94 -2.70
CA VAL A 556 -27.83 -19.65 -1.33
C VAL A 556 -27.76 -18.17 -0.97
N ILE A 557 -26.64 -17.49 -1.26
CA ILE A 557 -26.34 -16.15 -0.71
C ILE A 557 -26.59 -15.04 -1.74
N GLY A 558 -26.28 -15.26 -3.02
CA GLY A 558 -26.30 -14.24 -4.06
C GLY A 558 -27.68 -13.62 -4.25
N ALA A 559 -28.73 -14.42 -4.43
CA ALA A 559 -30.08 -13.91 -4.65
C ALA A 559 -30.64 -13.13 -3.44
N PRO A 560 -30.56 -13.61 -2.18
CA PRO A 560 -30.93 -12.80 -1.01
C PRO A 560 -30.14 -11.49 -0.87
N VAL A 561 -28.82 -11.51 -1.11
CA VAL A 561 -28.00 -10.30 -0.98
C VAL A 561 -28.22 -9.32 -2.13
N ALA A 562 -28.50 -9.80 -3.35
CA ALA A 562 -28.93 -8.97 -4.48
C ALA A 562 -30.33 -8.35 -4.24
N ALA A 563 -31.27 -9.09 -3.65
CA ALA A 563 -32.56 -8.56 -3.25
C ALA A 563 -32.42 -7.46 -2.17
N LEU A 564 -31.55 -7.67 -1.18
CA LEU A 564 -31.20 -6.67 -0.17
C LEU A 564 -30.51 -5.44 -0.78
N MET A 565 -29.59 -5.62 -1.73
CA MET A 565 -28.97 -4.50 -2.46
C MET A 565 -29.97 -3.73 -3.31
N GLY A 566 -30.90 -4.41 -3.97
CA GLY A 566 -31.99 -3.77 -4.71
C GLY A 566 -32.93 -2.98 -3.78
N ALA A 567 -33.19 -3.48 -2.57
CA ALA A 567 -33.94 -2.74 -1.55
C ALA A 567 -33.19 -1.49 -1.06
N LEU A 568 -31.90 -1.62 -0.73
CA LEU A 568 -31.05 -0.50 -0.33
C LEU A 568 -30.94 0.56 -1.44
N THR A 569 -30.73 0.13 -2.69
CA THR A 569 -30.64 1.02 -3.87
C THR A 569 -31.94 1.78 -4.07
N ARG A 570 -33.10 1.10 -4.05
CA ARG A 570 -34.42 1.77 -4.13
C ARG A 570 -34.67 2.73 -2.97
N PHE A 571 -34.27 2.38 -1.75
CA PHE A 571 -34.37 3.27 -0.60
C PHE A 571 -33.52 4.54 -0.80
N LEU A 572 -32.25 4.39 -1.18
CA LEU A 572 -31.33 5.51 -1.42
C LEU A 572 -31.74 6.40 -2.60
N HIS A 573 -32.30 5.83 -3.66
CA HIS A 573 -32.83 6.58 -4.82
C HIS A 573 -34.16 7.28 -4.50
N GLY A 574 -34.93 6.75 -3.54
CA GLY A 574 -36.14 7.38 -3.01
C GLY A 574 -35.88 8.50 -1.99
N LEU A 575 -34.63 8.70 -1.55
CA LEU A 575 -34.28 9.78 -0.61
C LEU A 575 -34.45 11.15 -1.28
N SER A 576 -35.39 11.93 -0.76
CA SER A 576 -35.66 13.31 -1.17
C SER A 576 -35.89 14.19 0.05
N GLY A 577 -35.73 15.51 -0.12
CA GLY A 577 -35.90 16.50 0.95
C GLY A 577 -35.07 16.18 2.20
N THR A 578 -35.71 16.28 3.37
CA THR A 578 -35.08 16.14 4.69
C THR A 578 -34.28 14.84 4.85
N ASN A 579 -34.75 13.72 4.31
CA ASN A 579 -34.08 12.43 4.52
C ASN A 579 -32.75 12.31 3.75
N ALA A 580 -32.66 12.93 2.56
CA ALA A 580 -31.40 13.07 1.84
C ALA A 580 -30.43 13.97 2.61
N VAL A 581 -30.91 15.12 3.10
CA VAL A 581 -30.13 16.08 3.90
C VAL A 581 -29.59 15.43 5.18
N LEU A 582 -30.40 14.62 5.89
CA LEU A 582 -29.99 13.89 7.09
C LEU A 582 -28.90 12.84 6.82
N LEU A 583 -29.00 12.08 5.73
CA LEU A 583 -27.94 11.16 5.32
C LEU A 583 -26.66 11.93 4.94
N GLY A 584 -26.81 13.09 4.30
CA GLY A 584 -25.71 14.00 3.98
C GLY A 584 -25.00 14.55 5.21
N LEU A 585 -25.75 14.98 6.23
CA LEU A 585 -25.21 15.40 7.53
C LEU A 585 -24.40 14.27 8.18
N LEU A 586 -24.93 13.04 8.19
CA LEU A 586 -24.28 11.88 8.81
C LEU A 586 -22.98 11.50 8.10
N LEU A 587 -23.02 11.29 6.77
CA LEU A 587 -21.84 10.94 5.98
C LEU A 587 -20.79 12.05 6.02
N GLY A 588 -21.24 13.31 5.95
CA GLY A 588 -20.37 14.48 6.03
C GLY A 588 -19.68 14.63 7.38
N ALA A 589 -20.40 14.39 8.48
CA ALA A 589 -19.83 14.37 9.82
C ALA A 589 -18.76 13.28 9.95
N MET A 590 -19.09 12.04 9.55
CA MET A 590 -18.18 10.88 9.65
C MET A 590 -16.84 11.10 8.93
N MET A 591 -16.83 11.78 7.78
CA MET A 591 -15.59 12.07 7.04
C MET A 591 -14.59 12.95 7.81
N ALA A 592 -15.03 13.68 8.83
CA ALA A 592 -14.19 14.65 9.56
C ALA A 592 -13.88 14.29 11.02
N VAL A 593 -14.50 13.24 11.59
CA VAL A 593 -14.29 12.85 13.00
C VAL A 593 -12.83 12.50 13.29
N ASP A 594 -12.19 11.74 12.40
CA ASP A 594 -10.87 11.16 12.62
C ASP A 594 -9.90 11.29 11.43
N THR A 595 -10.22 12.16 10.46
CA THR A 595 -9.32 12.65 9.39
C THR A 595 -8.48 11.55 8.73
N GLY A 596 -9.13 10.61 8.04
CA GLY A 596 -8.50 9.42 7.43
C GLY A 596 -8.49 8.17 8.33
N GLY A 597 -9.05 8.28 9.55
CA GLY A 597 -9.20 7.18 10.50
C GLY A 597 -10.33 6.19 10.16
N PRO A 598 -10.63 5.24 11.08
CA PRO A 598 -11.61 4.18 10.85
C PRO A 598 -13.05 4.63 10.57
N ILE A 599 -13.48 5.80 11.06
CA ILE A 599 -14.83 6.36 10.86
C ILE A 599 -14.92 7.03 9.48
N ASN A 600 -13.94 7.87 9.12
CA ASN A 600 -13.78 8.41 7.77
C ASN A 600 -13.74 7.28 6.74
N LYS A 601 -12.91 6.25 6.97
CA LYS A 601 -12.81 5.08 6.08
C LYS A 601 -14.12 4.28 5.97
N ALA A 602 -14.96 4.25 7.01
CA ALA A 602 -16.27 3.60 6.94
C ALA A 602 -17.27 4.40 6.08
N ALA A 603 -17.33 5.72 6.22
CA ALA A 603 -18.15 6.58 5.35
C ALA A 603 -17.66 6.54 3.90
N TYR A 604 -16.34 6.56 3.70
CA TYR A 604 -15.73 6.38 2.39
C TYR A 604 -16.10 5.02 1.77
N ALA A 605 -15.97 3.91 2.53
CA ALA A 605 -16.31 2.57 2.08
C ALA A 605 -17.78 2.44 1.63
N PHE A 606 -18.69 3.12 2.34
CA PHE A 606 -20.11 3.20 1.96
C PHE A 606 -20.29 3.98 0.64
N GLY A 607 -19.68 5.17 0.52
CA GLY A 607 -19.76 6.00 -0.69
C GLY A 607 -19.22 5.30 -1.94
N VAL A 608 -18.02 4.70 -1.85
CA VAL A 608 -17.38 4.00 -2.97
C VAL A 608 -18.09 2.68 -3.32
N GLY A 609 -18.54 1.91 -2.32
CA GLY A 609 -19.18 0.61 -2.53
C GLY A 609 -20.46 0.71 -3.35
N LEU A 610 -21.16 1.84 -3.25
CA LEU A 610 -22.39 2.16 -3.98
C LEU A 610 -22.16 2.57 -5.44
N LEU A 611 -20.93 2.90 -5.85
CA LEU A 611 -20.60 3.15 -7.26
C LEU A 611 -20.82 1.92 -8.14
N GLY A 612 -20.49 0.73 -7.62
CA GLY A 612 -20.76 -0.55 -8.31
C GLY A 612 -22.25 -0.86 -8.50
N SER A 613 -23.12 -0.16 -7.77
CA SER A 613 -24.58 -0.21 -7.90
C SER A 613 -25.15 1.10 -8.47
N ASN A 614 -24.35 1.82 -9.28
CA ASN A 614 -24.71 3.08 -9.96
C ASN A 614 -25.35 4.16 -9.05
N THR A 615 -25.00 4.16 -7.76
CA THR A 615 -25.63 5.02 -6.74
C THR A 615 -24.63 6.10 -6.32
N PHE A 616 -24.62 7.17 -7.12
CA PHE A 616 -23.57 8.19 -7.13
C PHE A 616 -23.72 9.33 -6.11
N THR A 617 -24.87 9.45 -5.42
CA THR A 617 -25.12 10.57 -4.48
C THR A 617 -24.33 10.48 -3.18
N PRO A 618 -24.17 9.31 -2.51
CA PRO A 618 -23.40 9.25 -1.25
C PRO A 618 -21.92 9.49 -1.47
N MET A 619 -21.37 9.08 -2.63
CA MET A 619 -19.99 9.39 -3.02
C MET A 619 -19.76 10.89 -3.16
N ALA A 620 -20.72 11.64 -3.72
CA ALA A 620 -20.62 13.10 -3.83
C ALA A 620 -20.61 13.80 -2.47
N ALA A 621 -21.45 13.33 -1.54
CA ALA A 621 -21.47 13.82 -0.16
C ALA A 621 -20.16 13.52 0.58
N VAL A 622 -19.65 12.29 0.45
CA VAL A 622 -18.37 11.82 1.01
C VAL A 622 -17.19 12.64 0.50
N MET A 623 -17.07 12.83 -0.83
CA MET A 623 -15.90 13.53 -1.38
C MET A 623 -15.91 15.02 -1.00
N VAL A 624 -17.04 15.71 -1.18
CA VAL A 624 -17.11 17.14 -0.86
C VAL A 624 -16.89 17.40 0.62
N ALA A 625 -17.42 16.54 1.50
CA ALA A 625 -17.22 16.65 2.94
C ALA A 625 -15.74 16.51 3.33
N GLY A 626 -15.06 15.45 2.87
CA GLY A 626 -13.65 15.23 3.21
C GLY A 626 -12.66 16.27 2.66
N MET A 627 -13.08 17.09 1.69
CA MET A 627 -12.30 18.26 1.22
C MET A 627 -12.37 19.44 2.20
N THR A 628 -13.48 19.63 2.91
CA THR A 628 -13.72 20.86 3.69
C THR A 628 -12.88 21.05 4.96
N PRO A 629 -12.45 20.01 5.73
CA PRO A 629 -11.61 20.20 6.91
C PRO A 629 -10.26 20.91 6.62
N PRO A 630 -9.40 20.42 5.71
CA PRO A 630 -8.13 21.07 5.42
C PRO A 630 -8.29 22.40 4.65
N LEU A 631 -9.33 22.56 3.82
CA LEU A 631 -9.66 23.85 3.18
C LEU A 631 -10.09 24.90 4.22
N GLY A 632 -10.96 24.53 5.15
CA GLY A 632 -11.43 25.41 6.22
C GLY A 632 -10.33 25.81 7.20
N LEU A 633 -9.42 24.90 7.55
CA LEU A 633 -8.20 25.21 8.29
C LEU A 633 -7.29 26.17 7.51
N SER A 634 -7.10 25.93 6.21
CA SER A 634 -6.32 26.81 5.34
C SER A 634 -6.91 28.23 5.25
N LEU A 635 -8.23 28.37 5.22
CA LEU A 635 -8.88 29.68 5.23
C LEU A 635 -8.82 30.34 6.63
N ALA A 636 -9.09 29.57 7.69
CA ALA A 636 -9.04 30.04 9.08
C ALA A 636 -7.67 30.63 9.48
N THR A 637 -6.57 29.98 9.06
CA THR A 637 -5.20 30.48 9.29
C THR A 637 -4.90 31.80 8.56
N ARG A 638 -5.60 32.10 7.45
CA ARG A 638 -5.50 33.38 6.73
C ARG A 638 -6.37 34.47 7.32
N VAL A 639 -7.61 34.18 7.72
CA VAL A 639 -8.56 35.20 8.23
C VAL A 639 -8.35 35.53 9.71
N ALA A 640 -7.98 34.55 10.54
CA ALA A 640 -7.81 34.72 11.98
C ALA A 640 -6.37 34.44 12.43
N LYS A 641 -5.41 35.11 11.78
CA LYS A 641 -3.95 34.96 11.98
C LYS A 641 -3.45 34.98 13.43
N ARG A 642 -4.19 35.57 14.38
CA ARG A 642 -3.86 35.61 15.82
C ARG A 642 -4.31 34.35 16.62
N ARG A 643 -5.10 33.45 16.01
CA ARG A 643 -5.60 32.19 16.60
C ARG A 643 -4.77 30.96 16.16
N PHE A 644 -3.68 31.17 15.42
CA PHE A 644 -2.83 30.12 14.84
C PHE A 644 -1.35 30.53 14.88
N THR A 645 -0.49 29.56 15.23
CA THR A 645 0.97 29.75 15.25
C THR A 645 1.55 29.95 13.84
N LEU A 646 2.81 30.42 13.76
CA LEU A 646 3.52 30.57 12.49
C LEU A 646 3.61 29.22 11.73
N GLN A 647 3.92 28.14 12.45
CA GLN A 647 3.93 26.76 11.93
C GLN A 647 2.58 26.35 11.33
N GLU A 648 1.47 26.58 12.05
CA GLU A 648 0.11 26.29 11.56
C GLU A 648 -0.26 27.15 10.35
N ARG A 649 0.20 28.41 10.27
CA ARG A 649 -0.08 29.31 9.15
C ARG A 649 0.68 28.93 7.88
N GLU A 650 1.90 28.39 8.01
CA GLU A 650 2.66 27.84 6.88
C GLU A 650 2.11 26.47 6.44
N ALA A 651 1.81 25.58 7.40
CA ALA A 651 1.07 24.34 7.12
C ALA A 651 -0.29 24.60 6.45
N GLY A 652 -0.88 25.79 6.66
CA GLY A 652 -2.11 26.23 6.01
C GLY A 652 -2.01 26.22 4.48
N LYS A 653 -0.83 26.50 3.92
CA LYS A 653 -0.59 26.46 2.46
C LYS A 653 -0.68 25.04 1.92
N ALA A 654 -0.01 24.09 2.58
CA ALA A 654 -0.07 22.67 2.24
C ALA A 654 -1.49 22.09 2.42
N ALA A 655 -2.18 22.46 3.51
CA ALA A 655 -3.55 22.03 3.76
C ALA A 655 -4.53 22.46 2.66
N ALA A 656 -4.36 23.64 2.02
CA ALA A 656 -5.17 23.99 0.85
C ALA A 656 -4.99 22.98 -0.30
N VAL A 657 -3.75 22.66 -0.67
CA VAL A 657 -3.46 21.75 -1.79
C VAL A 657 -3.99 20.34 -1.51
N LEU A 658 -3.78 19.84 -0.30
CA LEU A 658 -4.31 18.54 0.15
C LEU A 658 -5.85 18.53 0.15
N GLY A 659 -6.50 19.60 0.61
CA GLY A 659 -7.95 19.73 0.58
C GLY A 659 -8.55 19.81 -0.82
N LEU A 660 -7.90 20.53 -1.74
CA LEU A 660 -8.26 20.54 -3.15
C LEU A 660 -8.15 19.15 -3.78
N ALA A 661 -7.20 18.33 -3.33
CA ALA A 661 -6.97 16.96 -3.81
C ALA A 661 -7.86 15.88 -3.13
N PHE A 662 -8.75 16.25 -2.19
CA PHE A 662 -9.50 15.31 -1.34
C PHE A 662 -8.59 14.44 -0.44
N ILE A 663 -7.60 15.07 0.21
CA ILE A 663 -6.72 14.46 1.21
C ILE A 663 -7.00 15.13 2.57
N THR A 664 -7.90 14.52 3.35
CA THR A 664 -8.37 15.05 4.64
C THR A 664 -7.26 15.09 5.71
N GLU A 665 -6.24 14.25 5.55
CA GLU A 665 -5.05 14.10 6.41
C GLU A 665 -4.28 15.41 6.60
N GLY A 666 -4.42 16.38 5.68
CA GLY A 666 -3.88 17.74 5.84
C GLY A 666 -4.39 18.48 7.08
N ALA A 667 -5.45 17.99 7.73
CA ALA A 667 -5.98 18.48 9.00
C ALA A 667 -5.33 17.86 10.26
N ILE A 668 -4.65 16.71 10.16
CA ILE A 668 -4.09 15.97 11.30
C ILE A 668 -3.19 16.84 12.21
N PRO A 669 -2.26 17.67 11.70
CA PRO A 669 -1.38 18.48 12.56
C PRO A 669 -2.12 19.47 13.46
N TYR A 670 -3.30 19.94 13.04
CA TYR A 670 -4.14 20.85 13.81
C TYR A 670 -5.03 20.11 14.80
N ALA A 671 -5.62 18.98 14.35
CA ALA A 671 -6.45 18.12 15.18
C ALA A 671 -5.64 17.50 16.34
N ALA A 672 -4.38 17.12 16.10
CA ALA A 672 -3.47 16.64 17.13
C ALA A 672 -3.07 17.75 18.14
N ARG A 673 -2.97 19.01 17.69
CA ARG A 673 -2.57 20.14 18.54
C ARG A 673 -3.72 20.72 19.38
N ASP A 674 -4.95 20.70 18.86
CA ASP A 674 -6.11 21.30 19.52
C ASP A 674 -7.43 20.53 19.23
N PRO A 675 -7.51 19.23 19.63
CA PRO A 675 -8.60 18.34 19.21
C PRO A 675 -9.98 18.84 19.61
N LEU A 676 -10.12 19.38 20.82
CA LEU A 676 -11.39 19.81 21.41
C LEU A 676 -12.06 20.99 20.71
N ARG A 677 -11.35 21.73 19.85
CA ARG A 677 -11.94 22.82 19.04
C ARG A 677 -11.84 22.54 17.55
N VAL A 678 -10.77 21.91 17.10
CA VAL A 678 -10.56 21.59 15.68
C VAL A 678 -11.51 20.49 15.21
N ILE A 679 -11.64 19.37 15.93
CA ILE A 679 -12.49 18.24 15.49
C ILE A 679 -13.97 18.64 15.40
N PRO A 680 -14.60 19.27 16.41
CA PRO A 680 -16.00 19.71 16.29
C PRO A 680 -16.23 20.71 15.15
N ALA A 681 -15.29 21.63 14.90
CA ALA A 681 -15.40 22.60 13.80
C ALA A 681 -15.34 21.95 12.42
N MET A 682 -14.44 20.97 12.23
CA MET A 682 -14.33 20.19 11.00
C MET A 682 -15.57 19.32 10.77
N VAL A 683 -16.06 18.64 11.81
CA VAL A 683 -17.28 17.83 11.76
C VAL A 683 -18.49 18.67 11.38
N PHE A 684 -18.66 19.86 11.98
CA PHE A 684 -19.75 20.79 11.67
C PHE A 684 -19.77 21.21 10.18
N GLY A 685 -18.64 21.70 9.66
CA GLY A 685 -18.59 22.14 8.27
C GLY A 685 -18.68 21.00 7.25
N SER A 686 -18.12 19.84 7.57
CA SER A 686 -18.19 18.66 6.69
C SER A 686 -19.59 18.05 6.66
N ALA A 687 -20.30 18.03 7.79
CA ALA A 687 -21.72 17.70 7.84
C ALA A 687 -22.53 18.64 6.95
N ILE A 688 -22.30 19.95 7.02
CA ILE A 688 -22.95 20.95 6.14
C ILE A 688 -22.64 20.69 4.66
N ALA A 689 -21.40 20.38 4.30
CA ALA A 689 -21.02 20.04 2.93
C ALA A 689 -21.80 18.82 2.41
N GLY A 690 -21.82 17.72 3.18
CA GLY A 690 -22.57 16.51 2.82
C GLY A 690 -24.08 16.75 2.75
N ALA A 691 -24.62 17.55 3.68
CA ALA A 691 -26.04 17.94 3.74
C ALA A 691 -26.50 18.71 2.50
N VAL A 692 -25.74 19.72 2.09
CA VAL A 692 -26.02 20.52 0.88
C VAL A 692 -25.87 19.65 -0.37
N SER A 693 -24.83 18.82 -0.43
CA SER A 693 -24.58 17.90 -1.56
C SER A 693 -25.75 16.92 -1.77
N MET A 694 -26.20 16.23 -0.72
CA MET A 694 -27.37 15.35 -0.81
C MET A 694 -28.68 16.11 -1.04
N GLY A 695 -28.84 17.29 -0.42
CA GLY A 695 -30.06 18.10 -0.55
C GLY A 695 -30.31 18.61 -1.97
N PHE A 696 -29.25 18.88 -2.74
CA PHE A 696 -29.33 19.20 -4.17
C PHE A 696 -29.18 17.98 -5.10
N GLY A 697 -29.17 16.76 -4.56
CA GLY A 697 -29.05 15.53 -5.34
C GLY A 697 -27.73 15.40 -6.10
N CYS A 698 -26.64 16.02 -5.62
CA CYS A 698 -25.34 15.97 -6.27
C CYS A 698 -24.84 14.53 -6.41
N THR A 699 -24.35 14.20 -7.60
CA THR A 699 -23.80 12.91 -8.00
C THR A 699 -22.33 13.05 -8.38
N LEU A 700 -21.55 12.02 -8.07
CA LEU A 700 -20.13 11.95 -8.34
C LEU A 700 -19.77 10.54 -8.84
N ARG A 701 -19.19 10.46 -10.04
CA ARG A 701 -18.79 9.19 -10.66
C ARG A 701 -17.34 8.81 -10.36
N ALA A 702 -16.47 9.77 -10.07
CA ALA A 702 -15.08 9.52 -9.73
C ALA A 702 -14.90 9.41 -8.20
N PRO A 703 -14.30 8.32 -7.68
CA PRO A 703 -14.16 8.08 -6.23
C PRO A 703 -13.07 8.92 -5.56
N HIS A 704 -12.19 9.57 -6.33
CA HIS A 704 -11.05 10.35 -5.86
C HIS A 704 -10.75 11.50 -6.85
N GLY A 705 -9.95 12.48 -6.40
CA GLY A 705 -9.42 13.57 -7.23
C GLY A 705 -9.89 14.97 -6.84
N GLY A 706 -10.83 15.10 -5.89
CA GLY A 706 -11.25 16.39 -5.34
C GLY A 706 -11.69 17.40 -6.41
N VAL A 707 -11.14 18.61 -6.38
CA VAL A 707 -11.43 19.69 -7.34
C VAL A 707 -11.03 19.31 -8.76
N PHE A 708 -10.02 18.47 -8.97
CA PHE A 708 -9.57 18.09 -10.32
C PHE A 708 -10.65 17.31 -11.11
N VAL A 709 -11.58 16.64 -10.42
CA VAL A 709 -12.74 15.98 -11.03
C VAL A 709 -13.75 16.98 -11.61
N LEU A 710 -13.84 18.19 -11.07
CA LEU A 710 -14.85 19.18 -11.47
C LEU A 710 -14.58 19.76 -12.87
N ALA A 711 -13.33 19.68 -13.34
CA ALA A 711 -12.94 20.02 -14.71
C ALA A 711 -13.39 18.97 -15.74
N ILE A 712 -13.89 17.81 -15.29
CA ILE A 712 -14.16 16.65 -16.13
C ILE A 712 -15.66 16.61 -16.45
N PRO A 713 -16.06 16.78 -17.73
CA PRO A 713 -17.46 16.89 -18.09
C PRO A 713 -18.27 15.68 -17.61
N ASN A 714 -19.43 15.94 -17.01
CA ASN A 714 -20.36 14.95 -16.47
C ASN A 714 -19.83 14.04 -15.33
N ALA A 715 -18.59 14.21 -14.83
CA ALA A 715 -18.09 13.46 -13.68
C ALA A 715 -18.77 13.87 -12.35
N VAL A 716 -19.17 15.14 -12.24
CA VAL A 716 -19.94 15.72 -11.13
C VAL A 716 -21.20 16.39 -11.68
N GLN A 717 -22.39 16.10 -11.12
CA GLN A 717 -23.65 16.75 -11.55
C GLN A 717 -24.65 16.87 -10.38
N PRO A 718 -25.34 18.01 -10.18
CA PRO A 718 -25.14 19.29 -10.86
C PRO A 718 -23.93 20.05 -10.27
N LEU A 719 -23.08 20.63 -11.14
CA LEU A 719 -21.78 21.19 -10.72
C LEU A 719 -21.90 22.41 -9.80
N GLY A 720 -22.79 23.36 -10.11
CA GLY A 720 -22.98 24.58 -9.30
C GLY A 720 -23.33 24.29 -7.83
N PRO A 721 -24.38 23.50 -7.55
CA PRO A 721 -24.70 23.02 -6.21
C PRO A 721 -23.58 22.24 -5.50
N TYR A 722 -22.77 21.45 -6.24
CA TYR A 722 -21.61 20.77 -5.65
C TYR A 722 -20.52 21.76 -5.20
N VAL A 723 -20.23 22.79 -6.02
CA VAL A 723 -19.33 23.89 -5.65
C VAL A 723 -19.90 24.69 -4.47
N LEU A 724 -21.22 24.93 -4.44
CA LEU A 724 -21.89 25.55 -3.30
C LEU A 724 -21.72 24.74 -2.02
N ALA A 725 -21.88 23.41 -2.07
CA ALA A 725 -21.63 22.52 -0.93
C ALA A 725 -20.19 22.62 -0.41
N LEU A 726 -19.21 22.62 -1.33
CA LEU A 726 -17.78 22.76 -1.00
C LEU A 726 -17.49 24.10 -0.32
N VAL A 727 -18.01 25.20 -0.86
CA VAL A 727 -17.86 26.55 -0.31
C VAL A 727 -18.56 26.67 1.04
N ALA A 728 -19.81 26.23 1.15
CA ALA A 728 -20.61 26.30 2.38
C ALA A 728 -19.93 25.56 3.54
N GLY A 729 -19.48 24.31 3.34
CA GLY A 729 -18.78 23.55 4.38
C GLY A 729 -17.38 24.08 4.71
N THR A 730 -16.67 24.63 3.72
CA THR A 730 -15.37 25.31 3.95
C THR A 730 -15.56 26.57 4.80
N LEU A 731 -16.57 27.39 4.50
CA LEU A 731 -16.91 28.60 5.27
C LEU A 731 -17.44 28.25 6.67
N ALA A 732 -18.27 27.21 6.79
CA ALA A 732 -18.76 26.73 8.09
C ALA A 732 -17.64 26.18 8.99
N THR A 733 -16.72 25.38 8.43
CA THR A 733 -15.50 24.94 9.13
C THR A 733 -14.68 26.14 9.59
N THR A 734 -14.48 27.12 8.69
CA THR A 734 -13.73 28.35 8.98
C THR A 734 -14.38 29.13 10.12
N LEU A 735 -15.69 29.39 10.05
CA LEU A 735 -16.43 30.15 11.05
C LEU A 735 -16.38 29.44 12.42
N ALA A 736 -16.61 28.13 12.47
CA ALA A 736 -16.53 27.35 13.70
C ALA A 736 -15.12 27.39 14.32
N LEU A 737 -14.05 27.28 13.51
CA LEU A 737 -12.68 27.46 13.99
C LEU A 737 -12.42 28.88 14.53
N VAL A 738 -12.90 29.90 13.84
CA VAL A 738 -12.75 31.32 14.23
C VAL A 738 -13.51 31.65 15.51
N VAL A 739 -14.64 30.98 15.78
CA VAL A 739 -15.38 31.11 17.05
C VAL A 739 -14.69 30.32 18.17
N LEU A 740 -14.47 29.01 17.97
CA LEU A 740 -14.07 28.08 19.04
C LEU A 740 -12.61 28.20 19.48
N LYS A 741 -11.67 28.37 18.54
CA LYS A 741 -10.23 28.38 18.86
C LYS A 741 -9.83 29.74 19.41
N ARG A 742 -9.27 29.79 20.62
CA ARG A 742 -8.92 31.07 21.28
C ARG A 742 -7.77 31.79 20.57
N PRO A 743 -7.66 33.13 20.66
CA PRO A 743 -6.43 33.83 20.34
C PRO A 743 -5.25 33.24 21.12
N LEU A 744 -4.09 33.22 20.50
CA LEU A 744 -2.84 32.97 21.22
C LEU A 744 -2.57 34.17 22.16
N PRO A 745 -1.89 33.97 23.30
CA PRO A 745 -1.32 35.07 24.06
C PRO A 745 -0.41 35.91 23.15
N ASP A 746 -0.45 37.23 23.28
CA ASP A 746 0.46 38.11 22.56
C ASP A 746 1.89 37.92 23.13
N THR A 747 2.68 37.05 22.50
CA THR A 747 4.13 36.99 22.74
C THR A 747 4.72 38.34 22.35
N PRO A 748 5.48 39.04 23.21
CA PRO A 748 6.23 40.22 22.79
C PRO A 748 7.18 39.81 21.65
N GLY A 749 7.25 40.65 20.61
CA GLY A 749 8.14 40.41 19.48
C GLY A 749 9.62 40.53 19.85
N PRO A 750 10.52 39.97 19.01
CA PRO A 750 11.95 40.26 19.08
C PRO A 750 12.24 41.72 18.68
#